data_AF-A0A1D6HGX9-F1
#
_entry.id   AF-A0A1D6HGX9-F1
#
_cell.length_a   1.000
_cell.length_b   1.000
_cell.length_c   1.000
_cell.angle_alpha   90.00
_cell.angle_beta   90.00
_cell.angle_gamma   90.00
#
_symmetry.space_group_name_H-M   'P 1'
#
loop_
_entity.id
_entity.type
_entity.pdbx_description
1 polymer ?
#
loop_
_entity_poly.entity_id
_entity_poly.type
_entity_poly.pdbx_seq_one_letter_code
_entity_poly.pdbx_strand_id
1 'polypeptide(L)'
;MKLHNVKSHLWVFVNALIDNPAFDSQTKETLTTRQGSFGSKCELSSDFLKKVEKSGVIENVLSWADFKLSKELKKTDGSKKSRISGIPKLEDANEAGGKDSDKCTLILTEGDSAKALAMSGIAVVGRDYYGVFPLRGKLLNVREANHKQIMDNAEIQHIKQILGLQHGKQYESTKGLRYGHLMIMTDQDHDGSHIKGLLINFIHSFWPSLLKVPSFLVEFITPIIKATRGQTTKSFYTMPEYEEWRKNLGASASSWTIKYYKGLGTSTAKEGRKYFEDIIDHKKDFVWVDDQDGNHIELAFSKKRIADRKQWLTNFQPGTYIDQREKQVKYSDFINKELILFSMADLQRSIPSMVDGLKPGQRKILFCSFKRNFVKEAKVAQFSGYVSEHSAYHHGEQSLASTIIGMAQNFVGSNNINLMSPNGQFGTRAQGGKDAASPRYIFTKLSNITRSIFPKDDDILLNYLNEDGQSIEPTWYMPILPMVLVNGSEGIGTGWSTYIPNYNPRDIVANVRRLLNEESTVPMHPWYRGFKGSIEKTVNTKVAGSTYTVTGIIEVVDNTTLRITELPIRRWTQDYKDFLESLAPDPKNKDKVTFIEDVTSQGDNEDVYIQLKLSEANVNVAKEEGLVKKFKLTTTIGTTNMHLFDSDGKIRKYDTPEQILEEFFQLRLEFYCKRKEALLKNIKLDLKKLENKVRFIRCVVDNEIIVNNRKRADLFLELRHKNFDPFPKKKKKAEPTAVGAIEEEENEESPETAAGVDPSDYEYLLSMSIGTLTLEKIQELNAEKQKLVDDVVELMNTSPKSLWLKDLDAFEKELDVLDQMDLAEEVQREKRIKEGKKGGSKAAPKKQPKKAAPIKLESSTEDNAAEPVVAKRGAQQKKAPKKVRI
;
A
#
# COMPACT_ATOMS: atom_id res chain seq x y z
N MET A 1 -24.42 24.87 2.68
CA MET A 1 -25.42 25.95 2.53
C MET A 1 -25.21 26.95 3.65
N LYS A 2 -25.17 28.27 3.40
CA LYS A 2 -24.92 29.28 4.46
C LYS A 2 -26.25 29.74 5.07
N LEU A 3 -26.27 30.07 6.37
CA LEU A 3 -27.47 30.52 7.10
C LEU A 3 -28.24 31.65 6.40
N HIS A 4 -27.53 32.61 5.79
CA HIS A 4 -28.17 33.70 5.06
C HIS A 4 -28.98 33.25 3.83
N ASN A 5 -28.60 32.13 3.19
CA ASN A 5 -29.33 31.60 2.04
C ASN A 5 -30.69 31.04 2.46
N VAL A 6 -30.81 30.47 3.66
CA VAL A 6 -32.09 29.98 4.17
C VAL A 6 -32.96 31.17 4.61
N LYS A 7 -32.35 32.15 5.30
CA LYS A 7 -33.03 33.38 5.75
C LYS A 7 -33.71 34.13 4.59
N SER A 8 -33.09 34.20 3.42
CA SER A 8 -33.64 34.91 2.26
C SER A 8 -34.87 34.24 1.62
N HIS A 9 -35.18 33.00 1.99
CA HIS A 9 -36.35 32.24 1.50
C HIS A 9 -37.47 32.15 2.55
N LEU A 10 -37.32 32.86 3.66
CA LEU A 10 -38.32 32.90 4.73
C LEU A 10 -38.97 34.27 4.78
N TRP A 11 -40.30 34.26 4.91
CA TRP A 11 -41.04 35.42 5.39
C TRP A 11 -41.45 35.18 6.82
N VAL A 12 -41.05 36.05 7.73
CA VAL A 12 -41.33 35.90 9.16
C VAL A 12 -42.19 37.05 9.61
N PHE A 13 -43.38 36.73 10.09
CA PHE A 13 -44.25 37.67 10.78
C PHE A 13 -44.03 37.49 12.28
N VAL A 14 -43.70 38.58 12.96
CA VAL A 14 -43.46 38.59 14.40
C VAL A 14 -44.39 39.62 15.01
N ASN A 15 -45.18 39.18 15.99
CA ASN A 15 -45.91 40.06 16.89
C ASN A 15 -45.50 39.69 18.31
N ALA A 16 -44.89 40.62 19.04
CA ALA A 16 -44.34 40.38 20.36
C ALA A 16 -44.52 41.62 21.24
N LEU A 17 -44.68 41.38 22.53
CA LEU A 17 -44.69 42.41 23.57
C LEU A 17 -43.37 42.31 24.32
N ILE A 18 -42.62 43.41 24.33
CA ILE A 18 -41.27 43.50 24.91
C ILE A 18 -41.33 44.45 26.09
N ASP A 19 -40.84 44.00 27.24
CA ASP A 19 -40.77 44.83 28.45
C ASP A 19 -39.71 45.92 28.27
N ASN A 20 -40.12 47.17 28.47
CA ASN A 20 -39.25 48.36 28.38
C ASN A 20 -38.34 48.35 27.13
N PRO A 21 -38.92 48.40 25.92
CA PRO A 21 -38.15 48.22 24.70
C PRO A 21 -37.23 49.42 24.43
N ALA A 22 -36.02 49.13 23.97
CA ALA A 22 -35.04 50.08 23.49
C ALA A 22 -34.88 49.94 21.98
N PHE A 23 -34.77 51.07 21.29
CA PHE A 23 -34.64 51.16 19.84
C PHE A 23 -33.38 51.93 19.47
N ASP A 24 -32.95 51.80 18.22
CA ASP A 24 -31.83 52.55 17.66
C ASP A 24 -32.09 54.06 17.57
N SER A 25 -33.35 54.44 17.41
CA SER A 25 -33.79 55.81 17.15
C SER A 25 -35.24 56.05 17.59
N GLN A 26 -35.66 57.32 17.57
CA GLN A 26 -37.02 57.73 17.96
C GLN A 26 -38.12 57.23 17.00
N THR A 27 -37.77 56.88 15.75
CA THR A 27 -38.72 56.27 14.80
C THR A 27 -39.07 54.83 15.19
N LYS A 28 -38.26 54.21 16.06
CA LYS A 28 -38.50 52.88 16.65
C LYS A 28 -38.62 51.76 15.61
N GLU A 29 -37.88 51.88 14.51
CA GLU A 29 -37.89 50.89 13.43
C GLU A 29 -37.03 49.66 13.76
N THR A 30 -35.92 49.83 14.47
CA THR A 30 -35.03 48.71 14.86
C THR A 30 -34.99 48.55 16.37
N LEU A 31 -35.51 47.43 16.88
CA LEU A 31 -35.39 47.04 18.29
C LEU A 31 -33.94 46.63 18.61
N THR A 32 -33.36 47.21 19.65
CA THR A 32 -31.97 46.94 20.10
C THR A 32 -31.90 46.27 21.48
N THR A 33 -33.04 46.08 22.17
CA THR A 33 -33.12 45.33 23.43
C THR A 33 -32.50 43.94 23.25
N ARG A 34 -31.68 43.51 24.21
CA ARG A 34 -31.07 42.16 24.19
C ARG A 34 -32.11 41.10 24.55
N GLN A 35 -32.00 39.92 23.94
CA GLN A 35 -32.93 38.81 24.13
C GLN A 35 -33.17 38.43 25.60
N GLY A 36 -32.15 38.51 26.46
CA GLY A 36 -32.26 38.21 27.90
C GLY A 36 -33.12 39.19 28.69
N SER A 37 -33.47 40.34 28.11
CA SER A 37 -34.24 41.41 28.74
C SER A 37 -35.62 41.61 28.10
N PHE A 38 -36.08 40.66 27.29
CA PHE A 38 -37.39 40.78 26.62
C PHE A 38 -38.60 40.62 27.55
N GLY A 39 -38.41 40.14 28.79
CA GLY A 39 -39.51 39.82 29.72
C GLY A 39 -40.25 38.52 29.38
N SER A 40 -40.04 37.98 28.17
CA SER A 40 -40.62 36.74 27.67
C SER A 40 -39.62 35.95 26.84
N LYS A 41 -39.86 34.65 26.66
CA LYS A 41 -39.09 33.77 25.76
C LYS A 41 -40.01 33.25 24.65
N CYS A 42 -39.54 33.34 23.41
CA CYS A 42 -40.18 32.72 22.26
C CYS A 42 -39.38 31.48 21.86
N GLU A 43 -39.81 30.30 22.32
CA GLU A 43 -39.23 29.03 21.89
C GLU A 43 -40.05 28.46 20.74
N LEU A 44 -39.37 28.15 19.63
CA LEU A 44 -40.02 27.52 18.48
C LEU A 44 -40.24 26.04 18.78
N SER A 45 -41.50 25.61 18.84
CA SER A 45 -41.83 24.21 19.12
C SER A 45 -41.38 23.28 17.98
N SER A 46 -41.08 22.02 18.31
CA SER A 46 -40.74 21.00 17.32
C SER A 46 -41.83 20.79 16.28
N ASP A 47 -43.10 20.93 16.67
CA ASP A 47 -44.24 20.87 15.75
C ASP A 47 -44.30 22.05 14.78
N PHE A 48 -43.90 23.25 15.20
CA PHE A 48 -43.76 24.39 14.30
C PHE A 48 -42.66 24.14 13.27
N LEU A 49 -41.50 23.65 13.70
CA LEU A 49 -40.39 23.31 12.80
C LEU A 49 -40.78 22.23 11.78
N LYS A 50 -41.54 21.20 12.18
CA LYS A 50 -42.08 20.18 11.27
C LYS A 50 -43.06 20.76 10.25
N LYS A 51 -43.85 21.78 10.61
CA LYS A 51 -44.75 22.48 9.67
C LYS A 51 -43.97 23.32 8.66
N VAL A 52 -42.89 23.99 9.09
CA VAL A 52 -41.98 24.72 8.21
C VAL A 52 -41.24 23.76 7.27
N GLU A 53 -40.88 22.58 7.75
CA GLU A 53 -40.28 21.53 6.92
C GLU A 53 -41.21 21.13 5.76
N LYS A 54 -42.52 21.06 6.03
CA LYS A 54 -43.57 20.69 5.06
C LYS A 54 -44.10 21.83 4.21
N SER A 55 -43.68 23.08 4.41
CA SER A 55 -44.24 24.26 3.73
C SER A 55 -43.68 24.51 2.32
N GLY A 56 -42.83 23.60 1.80
CA GLY A 56 -42.17 23.72 0.50
C GLY A 56 -40.95 24.64 0.49
N VAL A 57 -40.65 25.34 1.59
CA VAL A 57 -39.44 26.18 1.71
C VAL A 57 -38.17 25.37 1.49
N ILE A 58 -38.12 24.14 2.02
CA ILE A 58 -36.97 23.25 1.86
C ILE A 58 -36.78 22.86 0.39
N GLU A 59 -37.85 22.46 -0.28
CA GLU A 59 -37.81 22.10 -1.70
C GLU A 59 -37.35 23.28 -2.57
N ASN A 60 -37.85 24.48 -2.29
CA ASN A 60 -37.43 25.71 -2.98
C ASN A 60 -35.95 26.04 -2.75
N VAL A 61 -35.48 25.90 -1.52
CA VAL A 61 -34.08 26.15 -1.15
C VAL A 61 -33.14 25.11 -1.78
N LEU A 62 -33.56 23.85 -1.84
CA LEU A 62 -32.83 22.77 -2.53
C LEU A 62 -32.81 23.00 -4.04
N SER A 63 -33.95 23.29 -4.65
CA SER A 63 -34.07 23.63 -6.08
C SER A 63 -33.20 24.84 -6.46
N TRP A 64 -33.21 25.91 -5.65
CA TRP A 64 -32.33 27.06 -5.85
C TRP A 64 -30.85 26.68 -5.74
N ALA A 65 -30.49 25.85 -4.75
CA ALA A 65 -29.13 25.39 -4.58
C ALA A 65 -28.68 24.56 -5.80
N ASP A 66 -29.50 23.63 -6.25
CA ASP A 66 -29.24 22.80 -7.44
C ASP A 66 -29.14 23.65 -8.71
N PHE A 67 -30.00 24.65 -8.87
CA PHE A 67 -29.93 25.61 -9.98
C PHE A 67 -28.62 26.40 -9.97
N LYS A 68 -28.23 26.93 -8.80
CA LYS A 68 -26.98 27.69 -8.66
C LYS A 68 -25.76 26.82 -8.96
N LEU A 69 -25.74 25.60 -8.43
CA LEU A 69 -24.68 24.63 -8.65
C LEU A 69 -24.59 24.20 -10.11
N SER A 70 -25.73 23.93 -10.75
CA SER A 70 -25.81 23.65 -12.19
C SER A 70 -25.30 24.81 -13.03
N LYS A 71 -25.64 26.07 -12.67
CA LYS A 71 -25.15 27.27 -13.35
C LYS A 71 -23.63 27.43 -13.23
N GLU A 72 -23.05 27.07 -12.09
CA GLU A 72 -21.59 27.07 -11.91
C GLU A 72 -20.92 25.97 -12.76
N LEU A 73 -21.46 24.76 -12.80
CA LEU A 73 -20.94 23.68 -13.63
C LEU A 73 -20.99 24.00 -15.12
N LYS A 74 -22.04 24.67 -15.60
CA LYS A 74 -22.17 25.12 -16.99
C LYS A 74 -21.05 26.06 -17.42
N LYS A 75 -20.37 26.75 -16.49
CA LYS A 75 -19.19 27.58 -16.82
C LYS A 75 -18.00 26.76 -17.34
N THR A 76 -17.98 25.47 -17.02
CA THR A 76 -16.94 24.53 -17.43
C THR A 76 -17.31 23.74 -18.69
N ASP A 77 -18.44 24.04 -19.32
CA ASP A 77 -18.93 23.31 -20.49
C ASP A 77 -18.05 23.51 -21.72
N GLY A 78 -17.96 22.46 -22.52
CA GLY A 78 -17.43 22.51 -23.85
C GLY A 78 -18.44 23.05 -24.87
N SER A 79 -17.97 23.31 -26.08
CA SER A 79 -18.81 23.62 -27.23
C SER A 79 -18.22 22.99 -28.47
N LYS A 80 -19.06 22.67 -29.46
CA LYS A 80 -18.59 22.19 -30.76
C LYS A 80 -17.87 23.32 -31.50
N LYS A 81 -16.55 23.30 -31.44
CA LYS A 81 -15.65 24.20 -32.14
C LYS A 81 -14.70 23.37 -33.00
N SER A 82 -14.33 23.88 -34.18
CA SER A 82 -13.43 23.18 -35.09
C SER A 82 -12.01 23.02 -34.55
N ARG A 83 -11.55 23.92 -33.68
CA ARG A 83 -10.24 23.84 -33.02
C ARG A 83 -10.33 24.24 -31.56
N ILE A 84 -9.51 23.60 -30.74
CA ILE A 84 -9.33 23.92 -29.32
C ILE A 84 -7.86 24.21 -29.06
N SER A 85 -7.59 25.28 -28.31
CA SER A 85 -6.26 25.70 -27.87
C SER A 85 -6.20 25.75 -26.35
N GLY A 86 -5.01 25.56 -25.77
CA GLY A 86 -4.79 25.72 -24.33
C GLY A 86 -4.99 24.45 -23.49
N ILE A 87 -5.18 23.29 -24.12
CA ILE A 87 -5.18 21.99 -23.44
C ILE A 87 -3.83 21.31 -23.69
N PRO A 88 -2.93 21.22 -22.69
CA PRO A 88 -1.64 20.57 -22.85
C PRO A 88 -1.79 19.09 -23.21
N LYS A 89 -0.89 18.56 -24.04
CA LYS A 89 -0.80 17.15 -24.46
C LYS A 89 -1.97 16.62 -25.30
N LEU A 90 -2.98 17.41 -25.64
CA LEU A 90 -3.99 17.02 -26.61
C LEU A 90 -3.37 16.95 -28.02
N GLU A 91 -3.51 15.80 -28.66
CA GLU A 91 -3.31 15.66 -30.10
C GLU A 91 -4.70 15.56 -30.73
N ASP A 92 -5.19 16.67 -31.26
CA ASP A 92 -6.57 16.77 -31.76
C ASP A 92 -6.66 16.19 -33.19
N ALA A 93 -7.75 15.50 -33.50
CA ALA A 93 -7.99 15.02 -34.86
C ALA A 93 -8.27 16.20 -35.81
N ASN A 94 -7.82 16.12 -37.06
CA ASN A 94 -7.94 17.27 -37.97
C ASN A 94 -9.40 17.66 -38.26
N GLU A 95 -10.32 16.68 -38.30
CA GLU A 95 -11.75 16.88 -38.55
C GLU A 95 -12.59 17.04 -37.27
N ALA A 96 -11.96 17.07 -36.09
CA ALA A 96 -12.65 17.17 -34.80
C ALA A 96 -13.47 18.46 -34.67
N GLY A 97 -14.76 18.33 -34.41
CA GLY A 97 -15.70 19.47 -34.34
C GLY A 97 -16.10 20.06 -35.70
N GLY A 98 -15.60 19.50 -36.81
CA GLY A 98 -16.00 19.84 -38.17
C GLY A 98 -17.30 19.18 -38.62
N LYS A 99 -17.41 18.96 -39.94
CA LYS A 99 -18.57 18.28 -40.56
C LYS A 99 -18.54 16.78 -40.31
N ASP A 100 -17.36 16.17 -40.38
CA ASP A 100 -17.12 14.73 -40.16
C ASP A 100 -16.79 14.41 -38.69
N SER A 101 -17.20 15.29 -37.76
CA SER A 101 -16.94 15.10 -36.32
C SER A 101 -17.51 13.80 -35.77
N ASP A 102 -18.62 13.32 -36.34
CA ASP A 102 -19.28 12.06 -35.98
C ASP A 102 -18.47 10.82 -36.34
N LYS A 103 -17.51 10.92 -37.27
CA LYS A 103 -16.55 9.85 -37.60
C LYS A 103 -15.30 9.90 -36.73
N CYS A 104 -15.05 11.03 -36.06
CA CYS A 104 -13.86 11.23 -35.26
C CYS A 104 -13.92 10.44 -33.95
N THR A 105 -12.81 9.80 -33.58
CA THR A 105 -12.61 9.07 -32.33
C THR A 105 -11.58 9.77 -31.47
N LEU A 106 -11.94 10.08 -30.21
CA LEU A 106 -10.98 10.52 -29.20
C LEU A 106 -10.49 9.31 -28.42
N ILE A 107 -9.19 9.06 -28.42
CA ILE A 107 -8.53 8.01 -27.63
C ILE A 107 -8.07 8.61 -26.29
N LEU A 108 -8.67 8.15 -25.19
CA LEU A 108 -8.20 8.45 -23.84
C LEU A 108 -7.23 7.38 -23.39
N THR A 109 -5.99 7.78 -23.09
CA THR A 109 -4.92 6.84 -22.76
C THR A 109 -4.54 6.89 -21.28
N GLU A 110 -4.18 5.75 -20.70
CA GLU A 110 -3.62 5.69 -19.35
C GLU A 110 -2.16 6.18 -19.34
N GLY A 111 -1.97 7.45 -18.98
CA GLY A 111 -0.64 8.06 -18.92
C GLY A 111 0.00 8.33 -20.28
N ASP A 112 1.23 8.85 -20.22
CA ASP A 112 2.00 9.24 -21.41
C ASP A 112 2.57 8.03 -22.18
N SER A 113 2.81 6.90 -21.50
CA SER A 113 3.30 5.66 -22.12
C SER A 113 2.28 5.11 -23.12
N ALA A 114 1.01 5.03 -22.73
CA ALA A 114 -0.07 4.61 -23.60
C ALA A 114 -0.32 5.63 -24.73
N LYS A 115 -0.18 6.95 -24.48
CA LYS A 115 -0.21 7.98 -25.52
C LYS A 115 0.81 7.71 -26.62
N ALA A 116 2.06 7.37 -26.26
CA ALA A 116 3.11 7.10 -27.24
C ALA A 116 2.76 5.90 -28.17
N LEU A 117 2.14 4.85 -27.61
CA LEU A 117 1.65 3.72 -28.38
C LEU A 117 0.51 4.14 -29.33
N ALA A 118 -0.47 4.89 -28.82
CA ALA A 118 -1.59 5.41 -29.62
C ALA A 118 -1.10 6.29 -30.77
N MET A 119 -0.13 7.18 -30.53
CA MET A 119 0.46 8.03 -31.56
C MET A 119 1.20 7.24 -32.65
N SER A 120 1.83 6.13 -32.27
CA SER A 120 2.46 5.22 -33.24
C SER A 120 1.41 4.53 -34.11
N GLY A 121 0.26 4.16 -33.53
CA GLY A 121 -0.88 3.61 -34.24
C GLY A 121 -1.57 4.60 -35.19
N ILE A 122 -1.75 5.85 -34.75
CA ILE A 122 -2.34 6.93 -35.56
C ILE A 122 -1.51 7.22 -36.82
N ALA A 123 -0.20 6.99 -36.79
CA ALA A 123 0.62 7.10 -37.99
C ALA A 123 0.20 6.13 -39.12
N VAL A 124 -0.55 5.07 -38.79
CA VAL A 124 -1.13 4.11 -39.75
C VAL A 124 -2.54 4.53 -40.17
N VAL A 125 -3.43 4.76 -39.20
CA VAL A 125 -4.87 5.01 -39.48
C VAL A 125 -5.18 6.45 -39.90
N GLY A 126 -4.22 7.36 -39.78
CA GLY A 126 -4.35 8.77 -40.15
C GLY A 126 -4.82 9.66 -38.99
N ARG A 127 -4.45 10.95 -39.08
CA ARG A 127 -4.75 11.98 -38.05
C ARG A 127 -6.10 12.67 -38.23
N ASP A 128 -6.79 12.41 -39.34
CA ASP A 128 -8.01 13.16 -39.67
C ASP A 128 -9.16 12.82 -38.72
N TYR A 129 -9.28 11.53 -38.39
CA TYR A 129 -10.39 11.00 -37.60
C TYR A 129 -9.98 10.46 -36.21
N TYR A 130 -8.71 10.58 -35.81
CA TYR A 130 -8.23 10.07 -34.51
C TYR A 130 -7.47 11.13 -33.73
N GLY A 131 -7.95 11.42 -32.52
CA GLY A 131 -7.28 12.28 -31.54
C GLY A 131 -6.84 11.49 -30.31
N VAL A 132 -5.87 12.00 -29.55
CA VAL A 132 -5.35 11.36 -28.33
C VAL A 132 -5.24 12.35 -27.19
N PHE A 133 -5.69 11.95 -26.01
CA PHE A 133 -5.50 12.71 -24.78
C PHE A 133 -5.12 11.77 -23.60
N PRO A 134 -3.97 11.98 -22.95
CA PRO A 134 -3.55 11.14 -21.83
C PRO A 134 -4.20 11.57 -20.52
N LEU A 135 -4.76 10.61 -19.80
CA LEU A 135 -5.18 10.77 -18.41
C LEU A 135 -3.95 10.82 -17.49
N ARG A 136 -4.02 11.64 -16.45
CA ARG A 136 -2.98 11.79 -15.43
C ARG A 136 -2.97 10.64 -14.44
N GLY A 137 -4.09 9.93 -14.30
CA GLY A 137 -4.24 8.80 -13.38
C GLY A 137 -5.71 8.42 -13.20
N LYS A 138 -6.07 7.94 -12.00
CA LYS A 138 -7.46 7.59 -11.66
C LYS A 138 -8.35 8.82 -11.73
N LEU A 139 -9.38 8.75 -12.56
CA LEU A 139 -10.36 9.83 -12.72
C LEU A 139 -11.14 10.04 -11.40
N LEU A 140 -11.51 11.29 -11.12
CA LEU A 140 -12.33 11.62 -9.96
C LEU A 140 -13.72 10.95 -10.06
N ASN A 141 -14.15 10.24 -9.00
CA ASN A 141 -15.51 9.74 -8.92
C ASN A 141 -16.49 10.91 -8.71
N VAL A 142 -17.13 11.33 -9.80
CA VAL A 142 -17.97 12.54 -9.84
C VAL A 142 -19.28 12.42 -9.09
N ARG A 143 -19.79 11.21 -8.83
CA ARG A 143 -21.02 10.98 -8.05
C ARG A 143 -20.87 11.40 -6.59
N GLU A 144 -19.63 11.37 -6.11
CA GLU A 144 -19.29 11.51 -4.70
C GLU A 144 -18.45 12.76 -4.42
N ALA A 145 -18.02 13.44 -5.47
CA ALA A 145 -17.26 14.66 -5.40
C ALA A 145 -18.20 15.85 -5.16
N ASN A 146 -17.76 16.77 -4.30
CA ASN A 146 -18.49 18.02 -4.15
C ASN A 146 -18.30 18.90 -5.41
N HIS A 147 -19.20 19.85 -5.60
CA HIS A 147 -19.20 20.72 -6.79
C HIS A 147 -17.88 21.46 -7.00
N LYS A 148 -17.23 21.89 -5.91
CA LYS A 148 -15.94 22.56 -5.98
C LYS A 148 -14.85 21.60 -6.47
N GLN A 149 -14.80 20.35 -5.99
CA GLN A 149 -13.84 19.35 -6.44
C GLN A 149 -13.99 19.04 -7.94
N ILE A 150 -15.23 18.95 -8.44
CA ILE A 150 -15.49 18.70 -9.86
C ILE A 150 -15.08 19.91 -10.70
N MET A 151 -15.40 21.12 -10.24
CA MET A 151 -15.03 22.36 -10.91
C MET A 151 -13.52 22.59 -10.89
N ASP A 152 -12.82 22.32 -9.80
CA ASP A 152 -11.37 22.53 -9.68
C ASP A 152 -10.57 21.42 -10.40
N ASN A 153 -11.22 20.31 -10.80
CA ASN A 153 -10.56 19.21 -11.49
C ASN A 153 -10.35 19.53 -12.99
N ALA A 154 -9.11 19.92 -13.32
CA ALA A 154 -8.72 20.28 -14.68
C ALA A 154 -8.90 19.13 -15.69
N GLU A 155 -8.74 17.87 -15.29
CA GLU A 155 -8.86 16.71 -16.19
C GLU A 155 -10.31 16.54 -16.69
N ILE A 156 -11.29 16.61 -15.79
CA ILE A 156 -12.72 16.61 -16.16
C ILE A 156 -13.06 17.79 -17.06
N GLN A 157 -12.54 18.98 -16.75
CA GLN A 157 -12.75 20.16 -17.59
C GLN A 157 -12.18 19.97 -19.00
N HIS A 158 -10.98 19.41 -19.12
CA HIS A 158 -10.36 19.15 -20.41
C HIS A 158 -11.18 18.14 -21.22
N ILE A 159 -11.63 17.03 -20.63
CA ILE A 159 -12.47 16.05 -21.33
C ILE A 159 -13.78 16.70 -21.84
N LYS A 160 -14.44 17.51 -21.00
CA LYS A 160 -15.63 18.27 -21.39
C LYS A 160 -15.36 19.19 -22.58
N GLN A 161 -14.27 19.95 -22.52
CA GLN A 161 -13.88 20.87 -23.57
C GLN A 161 -13.56 20.13 -24.87
N ILE A 162 -12.72 19.08 -24.82
CA ILE A 162 -12.28 18.29 -25.98
C ILE A 162 -13.48 17.66 -26.71
N LEU A 163 -14.42 17.07 -25.98
CA LEU A 163 -15.62 16.43 -26.56
C LEU A 163 -16.73 17.44 -26.91
N GLY A 164 -16.71 18.64 -26.34
CA GLY A 164 -17.79 19.62 -26.51
C GLY A 164 -19.03 19.31 -25.66
N LEU A 165 -18.85 18.70 -24.49
CA LEU A 165 -19.93 18.28 -23.60
C LEU A 165 -20.54 19.46 -22.82
N GLN A 166 -21.86 19.47 -22.71
CA GLN A 166 -22.66 20.52 -22.07
C GLN A 166 -23.51 19.97 -20.94
N HIS A 167 -23.45 20.58 -19.76
CA HIS A 167 -24.11 20.08 -18.57
C HIS A 167 -25.63 20.22 -18.65
N GLY A 168 -26.35 19.17 -18.24
CA GLY A 168 -27.82 19.12 -18.30
C GLY A 168 -28.41 18.95 -19.71
N LYS A 169 -27.57 18.72 -20.73
CA LYS A 169 -28.03 18.38 -22.08
C LYS A 169 -28.24 16.88 -22.21
N GLN A 170 -29.39 16.49 -22.75
CA GLN A 170 -29.61 15.11 -23.19
C GLN A 170 -29.14 14.97 -24.64
N TYR A 171 -28.40 13.92 -24.93
CA TYR A 171 -27.80 13.67 -26.23
C TYR A 171 -28.45 12.44 -26.86
N GLU A 172 -29.27 12.66 -27.89
CA GLU A 172 -29.84 11.58 -28.71
C GLU A 172 -28.87 11.12 -29.80
N SER A 173 -27.89 11.96 -30.15
CA SER A 173 -26.83 11.64 -31.12
C SER A 173 -25.55 12.43 -30.84
N THR A 174 -24.46 12.02 -31.48
CA THR A 174 -23.13 12.62 -31.34
C THR A 174 -22.89 13.81 -32.27
N LYS A 175 -23.84 14.18 -33.15
CA LYS A 175 -23.69 15.28 -34.12
C LYS A 175 -23.35 16.63 -33.48
N GLY A 176 -23.78 16.84 -32.23
CA GLY A 176 -23.52 18.06 -31.45
C GLY A 176 -22.19 18.07 -30.69
N LEU A 177 -21.40 17.00 -30.78
CA LEU A 177 -20.10 16.85 -30.14
C LEU A 177 -18.95 17.12 -31.12
N ARG A 178 -17.74 17.25 -30.59
CA ARG A 178 -16.51 17.33 -31.39
C ARG A 178 -16.02 15.99 -31.91
N TYR A 179 -16.35 14.93 -31.19
CA TYR A 179 -16.01 13.55 -31.52
C TYR A 179 -17.26 12.69 -31.45
N GLY A 180 -17.40 11.78 -32.41
CA GLY A 180 -18.48 10.80 -32.48
C GLY A 180 -18.25 9.60 -31.57
N HIS A 181 -16.97 9.28 -31.32
CA HIS A 181 -16.57 8.12 -30.55
C HIS A 181 -15.53 8.50 -29.49
N LEU A 182 -15.60 7.80 -28.36
CA LEU A 182 -14.68 7.88 -27.24
C LEU A 182 -14.09 6.49 -27.01
N MET A 183 -12.83 6.32 -27.35
CA MET A 183 -12.10 5.07 -27.20
C MET A 183 -11.24 5.12 -25.94
N ILE A 184 -11.36 4.13 -25.07
CA ILE A 184 -10.59 3.99 -23.84
C ILE A 184 -9.45 3.01 -24.11
N MET A 185 -8.22 3.45 -23.85
CA MET A 185 -7.00 2.68 -24.06
C MET A 185 -6.18 2.68 -22.77
N THR A 186 -6.41 1.69 -21.92
CA THR A 186 -5.73 1.51 -20.64
C THR A 186 -4.78 0.31 -20.69
N ASP A 187 -3.91 0.21 -19.70
CA ASP A 187 -3.19 -1.03 -19.48
C ASP A 187 -4.21 -2.16 -19.22
N GLN A 188 -3.92 -3.37 -19.72
CA GLN A 188 -4.84 -4.51 -19.60
C GLN A 188 -4.63 -5.22 -18.26
N ASP A 189 -4.69 -4.42 -17.19
CA ASP A 189 -4.57 -4.81 -15.80
C ASP A 189 -5.82 -4.37 -15.00
N HIS A 190 -5.84 -4.68 -13.71
CA HIS A 190 -6.96 -4.35 -12.85
C HIS A 190 -7.16 -2.83 -12.67
N ASP A 191 -6.09 -2.03 -12.57
CA ASP A 191 -6.23 -0.59 -12.37
C ASP A 191 -6.74 0.12 -13.65
N GLY A 192 -6.37 -0.39 -14.83
CA GLY A 192 -6.95 0.00 -16.12
C GLY A 192 -8.45 -0.25 -16.19
N SER A 193 -8.92 -1.43 -15.76
CA SER A 193 -10.37 -1.70 -15.63
C SER A 193 -11.09 -0.71 -14.70
N HIS A 194 -10.44 -0.27 -13.62
CA HIS A 194 -11.01 0.78 -12.75
C HIS A 194 -11.08 2.14 -13.45
N ILE A 195 -10.06 2.52 -14.24
CA ILE A 195 -10.10 3.75 -15.04
C ILE A 195 -11.23 3.71 -16.06
N LYS A 196 -11.42 2.60 -16.77
CA LYS A 196 -12.57 2.36 -17.67
C LYS A 196 -13.88 2.59 -16.92
N GLY A 197 -14.04 1.96 -15.75
CA GLY A 197 -15.23 2.09 -14.92
C GLY A 197 -15.49 3.51 -14.44
N LEU A 198 -14.45 4.25 -14.04
CA LEU A 198 -14.57 5.66 -13.61
C LEU A 198 -14.98 6.57 -14.77
N LEU A 199 -14.48 6.33 -15.98
CA LEU A 199 -14.91 7.04 -17.20
C LEU A 199 -16.37 6.76 -17.55
N ILE A 200 -16.76 5.48 -17.53
CA ILE A 200 -18.16 5.06 -17.71
C ILE A 200 -19.05 5.75 -16.69
N ASN A 201 -18.65 5.75 -15.41
CA ASN A 201 -19.37 6.41 -14.34
C ASN A 201 -19.46 7.92 -14.53
N PHE A 202 -18.39 8.57 -14.99
CA PHE A 202 -18.37 10.00 -15.30
C PHE A 202 -19.40 10.37 -16.38
N ILE A 203 -19.43 9.63 -17.49
CA ILE A 203 -20.42 9.84 -18.55
C ILE A 203 -21.82 9.49 -18.06
N HIS A 204 -21.99 8.36 -17.37
CA HIS A 204 -23.29 7.92 -16.84
C HIS A 204 -23.88 8.96 -15.86
N SER A 205 -23.05 9.56 -15.00
CA SER A 205 -23.51 10.49 -13.97
C SER A 205 -23.99 11.83 -14.52
N PHE A 206 -23.44 12.30 -15.65
CA PHE A 206 -23.77 13.62 -16.21
C PHE A 206 -24.58 13.54 -17.51
N TRP A 207 -24.36 12.50 -18.32
CA TRP A 207 -24.95 12.31 -19.65
C TRP A 207 -25.31 10.84 -19.89
N PRO A 208 -26.23 10.25 -19.11
CA PRO A 208 -26.60 8.84 -19.26
C PRO A 208 -27.10 8.50 -20.68
N SER A 209 -27.73 9.47 -21.36
CA SER A 209 -28.17 9.33 -22.75
C SER A 209 -27.05 9.03 -23.73
N LEU A 210 -25.82 9.52 -23.50
CA LEU A 210 -24.68 9.23 -24.38
C LEU A 210 -24.26 7.76 -24.35
N LEU A 211 -24.40 7.08 -23.22
CA LEU A 211 -24.07 5.64 -23.13
C LEU A 211 -25.06 4.77 -23.92
N LYS A 212 -26.26 5.30 -24.20
CA LYS A 212 -27.27 4.65 -25.04
C LYS A 212 -27.01 4.84 -26.54
N VAL A 213 -26.13 5.78 -26.92
CA VAL A 213 -25.80 6.01 -28.33
C VAL A 213 -24.86 4.89 -28.82
N PRO A 214 -25.23 4.16 -29.89
CA PRO A 214 -24.43 3.05 -30.39
C PRO A 214 -23.00 3.47 -30.75
N SER A 215 -22.03 2.64 -30.34
CA SER A 215 -20.60 2.83 -30.60
C SER A 215 -20.04 4.18 -30.11
N PHE A 216 -20.72 4.93 -29.23
CA PHE A 216 -20.13 6.12 -28.64
C PHE A 216 -18.93 5.76 -27.76
N LEU A 217 -19.09 4.80 -26.85
CA LEU A 217 -18.02 4.34 -25.98
C LEU A 217 -17.40 3.05 -26.52
N VAL A 218 -16.08 3.07 -26.63
CA VAL A 218 -15.28 2.02 -27.26
C VAL A 218 -14.11 1.68 -26.35
N GLU A 219 -13.70 0.42 -26.34
CA GLU A 219 -12.49 -0.05 -25.67
C GLU A 219 -11.46 -0.50 -26.71
N PHE A 220 -10.18 -0.22 -26.44
CA PHE A 220 -9.06 -0.79 -27.16
C PHE A 220 -8.32 -1.78 -26.27
N ILE A 221 -8.36 -3.07 -26.63
CA ILE A 221 -7.70 -4.15 -25.89
C ILE A 221 -6.33 -4.49 -26.49
N THR A 222 -5.41 -4.98 -25.66
CA THR A 222 -4.11 -5.49 -26.11
C THR A 222 -3.84 -6.86 -25.48
N PRO A 223 -3.02 -7.71 -26.11
CA PRO A 223 -2.69 -9.02 -25.54
C PRO A 223 -1.83 -8.88 -24.28
N ILE A 224 -2.17 -9.64 -23.23
CA ILE A 224 -1.46 -9.65 -21.95
C ILE A 224 -0.26 -10.61 -21.94
N ILE A 225 -0.26 -11.63 -22.80
CA ILE A 225 0.82 -12.61 -22.93
C ILE A 225 1.08 -12.88 -24.39
N LYS A 226 2.36 -12.97 -24.76
CA LYS A 226 2.78 -13.57 -26.03
C LYS A 226 3.72 -14.73 -25.80
N ALA A 227 3.35 -15.88 -26.36
CA ALA A 227 4.20 -17.06 -26.43
C ALA A 227 4.88 -17.12 -27.80
N THR A 228 6.20 -17.26 -27.83
CA THR A 228 6.99 -17.31 -29.06
C THR A 228 7.77 -18.61 -29.15
N ARG A 229 7.74 -19.25 -30.32
CA ARG A 229 8.57 -20.42 -30.66
C ARG A 229 9.01 -20.30 -32.11
N GLY A 230 10.31 -20.04 -32.33
CA GLY A 230 10.84 -19.76 -33.66
C GLY A 230 10.15 -18.55 -34.30
N GLN A 231 9.50 -18.74 -35.45
CA GLN A 231 8.72 -17.69 -36.12
C GLN A 231 7.24 -17.64 -35.72
N THR A 232 6.76 -18.61 -34.93
CA THR A 232 5.37 -18.66 -34.50
C THR A 232 5.19 -17.85 -33.21
N THR A 233 4.30 -16.86 -33.24
CA THR A 233 3.89 -16.09 -32.06
C THR A 233 2.40 -16.30 -31.83
N LYS A 234 2.02 -16.68 -30.61
CA LYS A 234 0.62 -16.73 -30.14
C LYS A 234 0.40 -15.63 -29.12
N SER A 235 -0.72 -14.93 -29.24
CA SER A 235 -1.12 -13.85 -28.34
C SER A 235 -2.35 -14.27 -27.55
N PHE A 236 -2.34 -13.98 -26.24
CA PHE A 236 -3.42 -14.29 -25.31
C PHE A 236 -3.89 -12.99 -24.65
N TYR A 237 -5.20 -12.84 -24.52
CA TYR A 237 -5.83 -11.64 -23.96
C TYR A 237 -6.34 -11.86 -22.53
N THR A 238 -6.32 -13.10 -22.06
CA THR A 238 -6.71 -13.47 -20.69
C THR A 238 -5.77 -14.54 -20.11
N MET A 239 -5.61 -14.55 -18.79
CA MET A 239 -4.81 -15.55 -18.08
C MET A 239 -5.39 -16.97 -18.22
N PRO A 240 -6.71 -17.19 -18.08
CA PRO A 240 -7.31 -18.51 -18.27
C PRO A 240 -7.02 -19.14 -19.65
N GLU A 241 -7.11 -18.35 -20.73
CA GLU A 241 -6.80 -18.84 -22.09
C GLU A 241 -5.35 -19.29 -22.22
N TYR A 242 -4.41 -18.54 -21.65
CA TYR A 242 -3.00 -18.91 -21.63
C TYR A 242 -2.76 -20.17 -20.80
N GLU A 243 -3.36 -20.27 -19.62
CA GLU A 243 -3.19 -21.41 -18.73
C GLU A 243 -3.75 -22.71 -19.32
N GLU A 244 -4.91 -22.66 -19.97
CA GLU A 244 -5.50 -23.79 -20.68
C GLU A 244 -4.61 -24.23 -21.83
N TRP A 245 -4.14 -23.28 -22.65
CA TRP A 245 -3.19 -23.56 -23.72
C TRP A 245 -1.89 -24.18 -23.21
N ARG A 246 -1.34 -23.66 -22.10
CA ARG A 246 -0.14 -24.19 -21.44
C ARG A 246 -0.36 -25.61 -20.92
N LYS A 247 -1.50 -25.89 -20.27
CA LYS A 247 -1.84 -27.24 -19.78
C LYS A 247 -1.90 -28.25 -20.92
N ASN A 248 -2.44 -27.85 -22.07
CA ASN A 248 -2.56 -28.70 -23.25
C ASN A 248 -1.21 -29.00 -23.95
N LEU A 249 -0.15 -28.24 -23.69
CA LEU A 249 1.18 -28.44 -24.30
C LEU A 249 2.01 -29.56 -23.63
N GLY A 250 1.75 -29.90 -22.36
CA GLY A 250 2.51 -30.90 -21.61
C GLY A 250 4.03 -30.67 -21.68
N ALA A 251 4.79 -31.72 -22.03
CA ALA A 251 6.26 -31.67 -22.11
C ALA A 251 6.82 -30.69 -23.16
N SER A 252 6.02 -30.27 -24.15
CA SER A 252 6.45 -29.31 -25.17
C SER A 252 6.47 -27.86 -24.69
N ALA A 253 6.01 -27.58 -23.46
CA ALA A 253 5.92 -26.24 -22.91
C ALA A 253 7.29 -25.54 -22.82
N SER A 254 8.36 -26.27 -22.49
CA SER A 254 9.73 -25.72 -22.38
C SER A 254 10.30 -25.15 -23.69
N SER A 255 9.72 -25.52 -24.85
CA SER A 255 10.14 -25.00 -26.16
C SER A 255 9.60 -23.60 -26.48
N TRP A 256 8.76 -23.03 -25.61
CA TRP A 256 8.14 -21.72 -25.80
C TRP A 256 8.73 -20.68 -24.86
N THR A 257 9.01 -19.49 -25.39
CA THR A 257 9.38 -18.32 -24.61
C THR A 257 8.17 -17.44 -24.36
N ILE A 258 7.92 -17.07 -23.10
CA ILE A 258 6.72 -16.33 -22.68
C ILE A 258 7.09 -14.90 -22.31
N LYS A 259 6.45 -13.92 -22.95
CA LYS A 259 6.58 -12.51 -22.58
C LYS A 259 5.25 -11.98 -22.05
N TYR A 260 5.29 -11.44 -20.85
CA TYR A 260 4.15 -10.78 -20.21
C TYR A 260 4.12 -9.30 -20.59
N TYR A 261 2.94 -8.81 -21.00
CA TYR A 261 2.67 -7.45 -21.45
C TYR A 261 1.79 -6.78 -20.40
N LYS A 262 2.45 -6.16 -19.41
CA LYS A 262 1.78 -5.60 -18.22
C LYS A 262 1.27 -4.18 -18.44
N GLY A 263 1.97 -3.41 -19.27
CA GLY A 263 1.53 -2.08 -19.66
C GLY A 263 1.63 -1.89 -21.17
N LEU A 264 0.87 -0.94 -21.69
CA LEU A 264 0.87 -0.57 -23.10
C LEU A 264 2.26 -0.09 -23.54
N GLY A 265 3.05 0.49 -22.62
CA GLY A 265 4.45 0.86 -22.86
C GLY A 265 5.40 -0.32 -23.13
N THR A 266 5.02 -1.56 -22.80
CA THR A 266 5.82 -2.77 -23.08
C THR A 266 5.80 -3.15 -24.57
N SER A 267 4.74 -2.75 -25.28
CA SER A 267 4.61 -2.99 -26.72
C SER A 267 5.51 -2.05 -27.51
N THR A 268 6.21 -2.60 -28.50
CA THR A 268 7.05 -1.81 -29.40
C THR A 268 6.19 -0.97 -30.35
N ALA A 269 6.76 0.11 -30.90
CA ALA A 269 6.08 0.92 -31.91
C ALA A 269 5.70 0.12 -33.19
N LYS A 270 6.39 -1.00 -33.48
CA LYS A 270 6.03 -1.90 -34.57
C LYS A 270 4.76 -2.69 -34.24
N GLU A 271 4.66 -3.20 -33.02
CA GLU A 271 3.45 -3.87 -32.54
C GLU A 271 2.27 -2.90 -32.45
N GLY A 272 2.49 -1.68 -31.94
CA GLY A 272 1.47 -0.64 -31.91
C GLY A 272 0.90 -0.32 -33.29
N ARG A 273 1.76 -0.20 -34.30
CA ARG A 273 1.31 -0.04 -35.69
C ARG A 273 0.46 -1.23 -36.14
N LYS A 274 0.90 -2.46 -35.89
CA LYS A 274 0.14 -3.67 -36.24
C LYS A 274 -1.23 -3.73 -35.54
N TYR A 275 -1.32 -3.37 -34.26
CA TYR A 275 -2.60 -3.35 -33.55
C TYR A 275 -3.60 -2.37 -34.16
N PHE A 276 -3.13 -1.26 -34.72
CA PHE A 276 -3.97 -0.27 -35.40
C PHE A 276 -4.24 -0.61 -36.87
N GLU A 277 -3.37 -1.38 -37.54
CA GLU A 277 -3.69 -2.05 -38.82
C GLU A 277 -4.87 -3.01 -38.61
N ASP A 278 -4.81 -3.81 -37.54
CA ASP A 278 -5.82 -4.77 -37.12
C ASP A 278 -6.79 -4.17 -36.08
N ILE A 279 -7.13 -2.88 -36.20
CA ILE A 279 -7.93 -2.16 -35.18
C ILE A 279 -9.29 -2.80 -34.92
N ILE A 280 -9.87 -3.45 -35.92
CA ILE A 280 -11.19 -4.12 -35.83
C ILE A 280 -11.15 -5.27 -34.81
N ASP A 281 -10.01 -5.92 -34.64
CA ASP A 281 -9.86 -7.05 -33.71
C ASP A 281 -9.49 -6.58 -32.29
N HIS A 282 -8.91 -5.39 -32.18
CA HIS A 282 -8.53 -4.77 -30.90
C HIS A 282 -9.63 -3.85 -30.36
N LYS A 283 -10.63 -3.51 -31.19
CA LYS A 283 -11.74 -2.62 -30.85
C LYS A 283 -12.94 -3.41 -30.32
N LYS A 284 -13.48 -2.96 -29.19
CA LYS A 284 -14.76 -3.44 -28.65
C LYS A 284 -15.74 -2.31 -28.40
N ASP A 285 -16.99 -2.49 -28.79
CA ASP A 285 -18.04 -1.50 -28.58
C ASP A 285 -18.79 -1.80 -27.27
N PHE A 286 -18.97 -0.79 -26.41
CA PHE A 286 -19.87 -0.91 -25.28
C PHE A 286 -21.33 -0.75 -25.74
N VAL A 287 -22.20 -1.64 -25.27
CA VAL A 287 -23.62 -1.66 -25.65
C VAL A 287 -24.49 -1.50 -24.42
N TRP A 288 -25.44 -0.57 -24.51
CA TRP A 288 -26.52 -0.42 -23.54
C TRP A 288 -27.71 -1.30 -23.95
N VAL A 289 -28.06 -2.26 -23.11
CA VAL A 289 -29.16 -3.20 -23.39
C VAL A 289 -30.45 -2.71 -22.74
N ASP A 290 -30.40 -2.41 -21.45
CA ASP A 290 -31.54 -1.97 -20.66
C ASP A 290 -31.10 -1.10 -19.47
N ASP A 291 -32.05 -0.62 -18.67
CA ASP A 291 -31.74 0.25 -17.53
C ASP A 291 -31.03 -0.49 -16.37
N GLN A 292 -30.88 -1.82 -16.41
CA GLN A 292 -30.05 -2.55 -15.45
C GLN A 292 -28.57 -2.21 -15.63
N ASP A 293 -28.12 -1.86 -16.83
CA ASP A 293 -26.74 -1.40 -17.06
C ASP A 293 -26.43 -0.16 -16.20
N GLY A 294 -27.37 0.80 -16.17
CA GLY A 294 -27.28 1.97 -15.30
C GLY A 294 -27.24 1.59 -13.82
N ASN A 295 -28.11 0.67 -13.41
CA ASN A 295 -28.17 0.15 -12.03
C ASN A 295 -26.84 -0.47 -11.59
N HIS A 296 -26.18 -1.26 -12.45
CA HIS A 296 -24.87 -1.86 -12.17
C HIS A 296 -23.74 -0.81 -12.09
N ILE A 297 -23.78 0.23 -12.92
CA ILE A 297 -22.83 1.34 -12.79
C ILE A 297 -23.02 2.06 -11.45
N GLU A 298 -24.26 2.30 -11.01
CA GLU A 298 -24.52 2.90 -9.70
C GLU A 298 -24.10 2.01 -8.53
N LEU A 299 -24.32 0.69 -8.65
CA LEU A 299 -23.85 -0.31 -7.69
C LEU A 299 -22.35 -0.13 -7.44
N ALA A 300 -21.55 -0.07 -8.52
CA ALA A 300 -20.10 0.01 -8.43
C ALA A 300 -19.59 1.33 -7.80
N PHE A 301 -20.20 2.48 -8.13
CA PHE A 301 -19.60 3.79 -7.82
C PHE A 301 -20.33 4.65 -6.78
N SER A 302 -21.57 4.32 -6.39
CA SER A 302 -22.34 5.13 -5.43
C SER A 302 -22.01 4.82 -3.96
N LYS A 303 -21.71 5.81 -3.12
CA LYS A 303 -21.53 5.59 -1.66
C LYS A 303 -22.81 5.18 -0.95
N LYS A 304 -23.99 5.37 -1.55
CA LYS A 304 -25.26 4.94 -0.96
C LYS A 304 -25.45 3.41 -1.01
N ARG A 305 -24.72 2.73 -1.88
CA ARG A 305 -24.89 1.29 -2.18
C ARG A 305 -23.74 0.43 -1.64
N ILE A 306 -23.17 0.81 -0.49
CA ILE A 306 -22.09 0.05 0.14
C ILE A 306 -22.55 -1.36 0.52
N ALA A 307 -23.76 -1.50 1.08
CA ALA A 307 -24.30 -2.81 1.47
C ALA A 307 -24.45 -3.74 0.24
N ASP A 308 -25.04 -3.23 -0.84
CA ASP A 308 -25.18 -3.96 -2.10
C ASP A 308 -23.82 -4.39 -2.67
N ARG A 309 -22.80 -3.51 -2.63
CA ARG A 309 -21.45 -3.86 -3.07
C ARG A 309 -20.82 -4.96 -2.22
N LYS A 310 -21.07 -4.96 -0.92
CA LYS A 310 -20.57 -6.03 -0.04
C LYS A 310 -21.17 -7.36 -0.46
N GLN A 311 -22.48 -7.41 -0.68
CA GLN A 311 -23.15 -8.63 -1.15
C GLN A 311 -22.66 -9.06 -2.54
N TRP A 312 -22.49 -8.11 -3.45
CA TRP A 312 -21.95 -8.33 -4.78
C TRP A 312 -20.56 -8.98 -4.76
N LEU A 313 -19.66 -8.48 -3.90
CA LEU A 313 -18.30 -9.00 -3.76
C LEU A 313 -18.27 -10.34 -3.00
N THR A 314 -19.14 -10.54 -2.01
CA THR A 314 -19.28 -11.84 -1.34
C THR A 314 -19.78 -12.94 -2.28
N ASN A 315 -20.61 -12.59 -3.27
CA ASN A 315 -21.14 -13.52 -4.26
C ASN A 315 -20.21 -13.75 -5.45
N PHE A 316 -19.01 -13.15 -5.46
CA PHE A 316 -18.03 -13.34 -6.52
C PHE A 316 -17.63 -14.82 -6.64
N GLN A 317 -17.67 -15.35 -7.87
CA GLN A 317 -17.21 -16.70 -8.18
C GLN A 317 -15.83 -16.62 -8.86
N PRO A 318 -14.77 -17.21 -8.26
CA PRO A 318 -13.47 -17.31 -8.89
C PRO A 318 -13.56 -17.97 -10.27
N GLY A 319 -12.81 -17.45 -11.24
CA GLY A 319 -12.87 -17.90 -12.63
C GLY A 319 -13.90 -17.16 -13.50
N THR A 320 -14.59 -16.15 -12.96
CA THR A 320 -15.41 -15.23 -13.77
C THR A 320 -14.49 -14.29 -14.56
N TYR A 321 -14.63 -14.27 -15.90
CA TYR A 321 -13.94 -13.34 -16.79
C TYR A 321 -14.81 -12.96 -18.00
N ILE A 322 -14.44 -11.90 -18.71
CA ILE A 322 -15.07 -11.51 -19.98
C ILE A 322 -14.45 -12.30 -21.12
N ASP A 323 -15.28 -12.94 -21.95
CA ASP A 323 -14.81 -13.56 -23.18
C ASP A 323 -14.26 -12.47 -24.12
N GLN A 324 -12.95 -12.54 -24.37
CA GLN A 324 -12.29 -11.53 -25.17
C GLN A 324 -12.58 -11.67 -26.69
N ARG A 325 -13.25 -12.72 -27.13
CA ARG A 325 -13.62 -12.95 -28.55
C ARG A 325 -14.83 -12.14 -29.00
N GLU A 326 -15.69 -11.73 -28.06
CA GLU A 326 -16.86 -10.93 -28.37
C GLU A 326 -16.47 -9.47 -28.70
N LYS A 327 -17.04 -8.93 -29.79
CA LYS A 327 -16.80 -7.55 -30.24
C LYS A 327 -17.64 -6.50 -29.50
N GLN A 328 -18.63 -6.94 -28.75
CA GLN A 328 -19.55 -6.09 -28.01
C GLN A 328 -19.47 -6.44 -26.53
N VAL A 329 -19.44 -5.44 -25.67
CA VAL A 329 -19.38 -5.61 -24.21
C VAL A 329 -20.57 -4.89 -23.59
N LYS A 330 -21.40 -5.63 -22.85
CA LYS A 330 -22.49 -5.02 -22.08
C LYS A 330 -21.90 -4.29 -20.87
N TYR A 331 -22.47 -3.15 -20.48
CA TYR A 331 -21.99 -2.44 -19.29
C TYR A 331 -22.14 -3.30 -18.03
N SER A 332 -23.25 -4.01 -17.87
CA SER A 332 -23.47 -4.98 -16.77
C SER A 332 -22.43 -6.10 -16.74
N ASP A 333 -22.07 -6.67 -17.89
CA ASP A 333 -21.01 -7.69 -17.98
C ASP A 333 -19.65 -7.09 -17.62
N PHE A 334 -19.34 -5.88 -18.10
CA PHE A 334 -18.13 -5.17 -17.72
C PHE A 334 -18.02 -4.99 -16.20
N ILE A 335 -19.09 -4.52 -15.55
CA ILE A 335 -19.11 -4.36 -14.10
C ILE A 335 -18.90 -5.72 -13.41
N ASN A 336 -19.70 -6.73 -13.76
CA ASN A 336 -19.77 -8.01 -13.04
C ASN A 336 -18.66 -9.02 -13.39
N LYS A 337 -17.91 -8.83 -14.48
CA LYS A 337 -16.90 -9.78 -14.94
C LYS A 337 -15.49 -9.19 -15.09
N GLU A 338 -15.35 -7.87 -15.16
CA GLU A 338 -14.04 -7.21 -15.24
C GLU A 338 -13.80 -6.24 -14.08
N LEU A 339 -14.70 -5.29 -13.82
CA LEU A 339 -14.53 -4.33 -12.71
C LEU A 339 -14.55 -5.02 -11.33
N ILE A 340 -15.31 -6.11 -11.18
CA ILE A 340 -15.31 -6.91 -9.95
C ILE A 340 -13.91 -7.45 -9.62
N LEU A 341 -13.12 -7.81 -10.64
CA LEU A 341 -11.76 -8.33 -10.46
C LEU A 341 -10.86 -7.25 -9.88
N PHE A 342 -11.00 -6.01 -10.36
CA PHE A 342 -10.37 -4.86 -9.74
C PHE A 342 -10.80 -4.69 -8.28
N SER A 343 -12.10 -4.74 -7.98
CA SER A 343 -12.60 -4.57 -6.62
C SER A 343 -12.06 -5.64 -5.66
N MET A 344 -11.93 -6.88 -6.13
CA MET A 344 -11.31 -7.98 -5.37
C MET A 344 -9.80 -7.77 -5.18
N ALA A 345 -9.07 -7.41 -6.23
CA ALA A 345 -7.64 -7.10 -6.13
C ALA A 345 -7.37 -5.89 -5.22
N ASP A 346 -8.25 -4.89 -5.27
CA ASP A 346 -8.22 -3.70 -4.41
C ASP A 346 -8.43 -4.05 -2.94
N LEU A 347 -9.33 -4.99 -2.64
CA LEU A 347 -9.50 -5.50 -1.29
C LEU A 347 -8.26 -6.27 -0.83
N GLN A 348 -7.76 -7.19 -1.64
CA GLN A 348 -6.57 -8.00 -1.33
C GLN A 348 -5.33 -7.16 -1.05
N ARG A 349 -5.12 -6.06 -1.80
CA ARG A 349 -3.96 -5.17 -1.58
C ARG A 349 -4.15 -4.18 -0.43
N SER A 350 -5.40 -3.93 -0.01
CA SER A 350 -5.72 -2.88 0.97
C SER A 350 -6.00 -3.40 2.37
N ILE A 351 -6.67 -4.56 2.49
CA ILE A 351 -7.02 -5.21 3.75
C ILE A 351 -6.01 -6.34 4.01
N PRO A 352 -5.38 -6.42 5.20
CA PRO A 352 -4.43 -7.47 5.51
C PRO A 352 -5.14 -8.79 5.85
N SER A 353 -4.36 -9.87 5.91
CA SER A 353 -4.81 -11.15 6.47
C SER A 353 -4.77 -11.11 8.00
N MET A 354 -5.71 -11.80 8.66
CA MET A 354 -5.67 -12.00 10.11
C MET A 354 -4.48 -12.83 10.58
N VAL A 355 -3.88 -13.61 9.68
CA VAL A 355 -2.85 -14.60 10.00
C VAL A 355 -1.51 -13.92 10.23
N ASP A 356 -1.02 -13.16 9.25
CA ASP A 356 0.25 -12.44 9.35
C ASP A 356 0.10 -10.94 9.60
N GLY A 357 -1.10 -10.38 9.47
CA GLY A 357 -1.31 -8.93 9.55
C GLY A 357 -0.69 -8.14 8.40
N LEU A 358 -0.24 -8.81 7.33
CA LEU A 358 0.47 -8.19 6.22
C LEU A 358 -0.42 -8.06 4.98
N LYS A 359 -0.18 -6.99 4.23
CA LYS A 359 -0.68 -6.80 2.86
C LYS A 359 0.29 -7.49 1.88
N PRO A 360 -0.17 -7.86 0.66
CA PRO A 360 0.68 -8.52 -0.33
C PRO A 360 2.03 -7.82 -0.59
N GLY A 361 2.03 -6.49 -0.72
CA GLY A 361 3.28 -5.72 -0.90
C GLY A 361 4.28 -5.88 0.26
N GLN A 362 3.79 -5.91 1.51
CA GLN A 362 4.62 -6.15 2.69
C GLN A 362 5.13 -7.61 2.74
N ARG A 363 4.29 -8.55 2.31
CA ARG A 363 4.63 -9.97 2.24
C ARG A 363 5.70 -10.26 1.19
N LYS A 364 5.61 -9.63 0.01
CA LYS A 364 6.63 -9.67 -1.04
C LYS A 364 7.99 -9.17 -0.54
N ILE A 365 7.99 -8.05 0.20
CA ILE A 365 9.21 -7.53 0.84
C ILE A 365 9.80 -8.55 1.82
N LEU A 366 8.98 -9.13 2.69
CA LEU A 366 9.42 -10.11 3.68
C LEU A 366 9.96 -11.39 3.04
N PHE A 367 9.26 -11.90 2.01
CA PHE A 367 9.70 -13.04 1.20
C PHE A 367 11.09 -12.82 0.59
N CYS A 368 11.31 -11.67 -0.06
CA CYS A 368 12.61 -11.34 -0.63
C CYS A 368 13.70 -11.13 0.43
N SER A 369 13.36 -10.57 1.60
CA SER A 369 14.27 -10.48 2.75
C SER A 369 14.71 -11.85 3.23
N PHE A 370 13.79 -12.82 3.28
CA PHE A 370 14.04 -14.20 3.69
C PHE A 370 14.84 -14.96 2.64
N LYS A 371 14.47 -14.84 1.36
CA LYS A 371 15.13 -15.51 0.22
C LYS A 371 16.61 -15.16 0.12
N ARG A 372 16.99 -13.89 0.35
CA ARG A 372 18.39 -13.44 0.25
C ARG A 372 19.17 -13.46 1.56
N ASN A 373 18.55 -13.94 2.65
CA ASN A 373 19.09 -13.86 4.00
C ASN A 373 19.60 -12.45 4.36
N PHE A 374 18.67 -11.48 4.42
CA PHE A 374 18.97 -10.04 4.46
C PHE A 374 19.54 -9.53 5.79
N VAL A 375 20.75 -9.96 6.13
CA VAL A 375 21.48 -9.59 7.36
C VAL A 375 22.38 -8.36 7.16
N LYS A 376 23.06 -8.29 6.00
CA LYS A 376 23.88 -7.14 5.64
C LYS A 376 23.01 -6.02 5.12
N GLU A 377 23.25 -4.80 5.59
CA GLU A 377 22.45 -3.65 5.17
C GLU A 377 22.60 -3.34 3.68
N ALA A 378 21.52 -2.86 3.06
CA ALA A 378 21.49 -2.44 1.67
C ALA A 378 20.65 -1.19 1.51
N LYS A 379 20.92 -0.40 0.48
CA LYS A 379 20.12 0.79 0.17
C LYS A 379 18.68 0.40 -0.11
N VAL A 380 17.70 1.17 0.39
CA VAL A 380 16.28 0.90 0.16
C VAL A 380 15.96 0.87 -1.34
N ALA A 381 16.53 1.77 -2.14
CA ALA A 381 16.35 1.78 -3.59
C ALA A 381 16.90 0.51 -4.30
N GLN A 382 18.01 -0.06 -3.82
CA GLN A 382 18.54 -1.30 -4.37
C GLN A 382 17.68 -2.49 -3.95
N PHE A 383 17.21 -2.48 -2.70
CA PHE A 383 16.33 -3.53 -2.23
C PHE A 383 14.96 -3.50 -2.92
N SER A 384 14.38 -2.32 -3.17
CA SER A 384 13.11 -2.22 -3.91
C SER A 384 13.23 -2.80 -5.32
N GLY A 385 14.36 -2.57 -6.02
CA GLY A 385 14.63 -3.21 -7.32
C GLY A 385 14.67 -4.74 -7.20
N TYR A 386 15.43 -5.26 -6.23
CA TYR A 386 15.50 -6.70 -5.95
C TYR A 386 14.13 -7.32 -5.63
N VAL A 387 13.33 -6.67 -4.77
CA VAL A 387 11.98 -7.16 -4.45
C VAL A 387 11.11 -7.14 -5.70
N SER A 388 11.18 -6.08 -6.51
CA SER A 388 10.39 -5.95 -7.73
C SER A 388 10.66 -7.09 -8.71
N GLU A 389 11.94 -7.47 -8.87
CA GLU A 389 12.37 -8.54 -9.75
C GLU A 389 11.99 -9.94 -9.20
N HIS A 390 12.34 -10.24 -7.95
CA HIS A 390 12.23 -11.60 -7.41
C HIS A 390 10.86 -11.97 -6.83
N SER A 391 9.95 -11.00 -6.69
CA SER A 391 8.57 -11.25 -6.23
C SER A 391 7.53 -10.95 -7.30
N ALA A 392 7.96 -10.71 -8.54
CA ALA A 392 7.09 -10.32 -9.65
C ALA A 392 6.17 -9.13 -9.24
N TYR A 393 6.73 -8.05 -8.69
CA TYR A 393 5.91 -6.88 -8.32
C TYR A 393 5.60 -6.01 -9.56
N HIS A 394 4.36 -5.53 -9.70
CA HIS A 394 3.93 -4.85 -10.93
C HIS A 394 3.52 -3.38 -10.75
N HIS A 395 3.41 -2.87 -9.51
CA HIS A 395 2.85 -1.54 -9.24
C HIS A 395 3.90 -0.43 -9.05
N GLY A 396 5.11 -0.63 -9.59
CA GLY A 396 6.22 0.33 -9.56
C GLY A 396 7.03 0.38 -8.26
N GLU A 397 8.34 0.56 -8.39
CA GLU A 397 9.29 0.51 -7.27
C GLU A 397 9.08 1.62 -6.22
N GLN A 398 8.47 2.75 -6.59
CA GLN A 398 8.23 3.86 -5.66
C GLN A 398 7.29 3.45 -4.52
N SER A 399 6.19 2.76 -4.85
CA SER A 399 5.25 2.22 -3.87
C SER A 399 5.93 1.21 -2.94
N LEU A 400 6.79 0.38 -3.53
CA LEU A 400 7.56 -0.64 -2.81
C LEU A 400 8.56 -0.02 -1.83
N ALA A 401 9.30 1.00 -2.27
CA ALA A 401 10.23 1.74 -1.43
C ALA A 401 9.53 2.44 -0.26
N SER A 402 8.37 3.07 -0.51
CA SER A 402 7.54 3.65 0.55
C SER A 402 7.03 2.58 1.54
N THR A 403 6.69 1.39 1.05
CA THR A 403 6.27 0.26 1.89
C THR A 403 7.42 -0.24 2.78
N ILE A 404 8.64 -0.38 2.21
CA ILE A 404 9.85 -0.75 2.97
C ILE A 404 10.12 0.28 4.08
N ILE A 405 10.01 1.58 3.76
CA ILE A 405 10.18 2.65 4.75
C ILE A 405 9.15 2.50 5.88
N GLY A 406 7.87 2.32 5.54
CA GLY A 406 6.81 2.12 6.54
C GLY A 406 7.01 0.88 7.43
N MET A 407 7.54 -0.22 6.90
CA MET A 407 7.88 -1.42 7.68
C MET A 407 9.09 -1.23 8.60
N ALA A 408 9.94 -0.24 8.33
CA ALA A 408 11.14 0.05 9.11
C ALA A 408 10.94 1.13 10.17
N GLN A 409 9.91 1.99 10.03
CA GLN A 409 9.63 3.08 10.96
C GLN A 409 9.43 2.60 12.40
N ASN A 410 10.05 3.33 13.34
CA ASN A 410 10.10 3.01 14.76
C ASN A 410 9.72 4.19 15.69
N PHE A 411 9.24 5.32 15.17
CA PHE A 411 8.82 6.46 15.99
C PHE A 411 7.45 6.21 16.68
N VAL A 412 7.17 6.94 17.76
CA VAL A 412 5.93 6.79 18.56
C VAL A 412 4.68 6.96 17.68
N GLY A 413 3.82 5.93 17.68
CA GLY A 413 2.60 5.89 16.86
C GLY A 413 2.76 5.24 15.48
N SER A 414 3.94 4.68 15.16
CA SER A 414 4.18 3.83 13.99
C SER A 414 4.04 2.32 14.33
N ASN A 415 5.10 1.53 14.22
CA ASN A 415 5.11 0.10 14.53
C ASN A 415 5.53 -0.16 15.98
N ASN A 416 4.87 -1.09 16.67
CA ASN A 416 5.36 -1.58 17.96
C ASN A 416 6.61 -2.45 17.78
N ILE A 417 6.62 -3.29 16.73
CA ILE A 417 7.77 -4.09 16.32
C ILE A 417 8.00 -3.88 14.82
N ASN A 418 9.03 -3.11 14.48
CA ASN A 418 9.47 -2.89 13.11
C ASN A 418 10.20 -4.14 12.57
N LEU A 419 9.67 -4.74 11.51
CA LEU A 419 10.24 -5.95 10.88
C LEU A 419 11.52 -5.66 10.10
N MET A 420 11.75 -4.40 9.76
CA MET A 420 12.94 -3.92 9.07
C MET A 420 13.65 -2.90 9.95
N SER A 421 14.98 -2.85 9.91
CA SER A 421 15.75 -1.87 10.69
C SER A 421 15.85 -0.52 9.96
N PRO A 422 15.59 0.62 10.62
CA PRO A 422 15.70 1.95 10.03
C PRO A 422 17.13 2.49 10.09
N ASN A 423 18.01 2.08 9.17
CA ASN A 423 19.40 2.56 9.14
C ASN A 423 19.52 3.86 8.32
N GLY A 424 19.27 4.99 8.97
CA GLY A 424 19.25 6.34 8.37
C GLY A 424 17.98 7.10 8.72
N GLN A 425 17.63 8.12 7.93
CA GLN A 425 16.44 8.94 8.21
C GLN A 425 15.18 8.33 7.58
N PHE A 426 14.47 7.46 8.32
CA PHE A 426 13.23 6.79 7.89
C PHE A 426 11.95 7.58 8.18
N GLY A 427 12.13 8.85 8.54
CA GLY A 427 11.05 9.75 8.89
C GLY A 427 10.77 9.71 10.37
N THR A 428 10.13 10.76 10.86
CA THR A 428 10.06 11.05 12.28
C THR A 428 8.62 11.33 12.69
N ARG A 429 8.42 11.45 14.00
CA ARG A 429 7.12 11.83 14.55
C ARG A 429 6.67 13.23 14.12
N ALA A 430 7.58 14.10 13.69
CA ALA A 430 7.27 15.48 13.34
C ALA A 430 6.25 15.60 12.20
N GLN A 431 6.32 14.71 11.20
CA GLN A 431 5.41 14.67 10.06
C GLN A 431 4.77 13.29 9.85
N GLY A 432 4.82 12.41 10.86
CA GLY A 432 4.31 11.04 10.77
C GLY A 432 5.01 10.23 9.69
N GLY A 433 6.34 10.37 9.58
CA GLY A 433 7.16 9.61 8.64
C GLY A 433 7.24 10.17 7.21
N LYS A 434 6.52 11.25 6.88
CA LYS A 434 6.56 11.89 5.55
C LYS A 434 7.88 12.61 5.26
N ASP A 435 8.62 12.92 6.30
CA ASP A 435 9.95 13.52 6.29
C ASP A 435 11.08 12.49 6.12
N ALA A 436 10.74 11.25 5.76
CA ALA A 436 11.72 10.23 5.39
C ALA A 436 12.60 10.71 4.22
N ALA A 437 13.90 10.41 4.31
CA ALA A 437 14.83 10.72 3.24
C ALA A 437 14.56 9.85 2.00
N SER A 438 15.07 10.29 0.85
CA SER A 438 14.94 9.54 -0.40
C SER A 438 15.49 8.10 -0.25
N PRO A 439 14.83 7.07 -0.82
CA PRO A 439 15.28 5.67 -0.78
C PRO A 439 16.74 5.42 -1.21
N ARG A 440 17.35 6.38 -1.91
CA ARG A 440 18.75 6.33 -2.37
C ARG A 440 19.78 6.62 -1.28
N TYR A 441 19.37 7.26 -0.18
CA TYR A 441 20.24 7.70 0.92
C TYR A 441 20.14 6.82 2.17
N ILE A 442 19.06 6.06 2.29
CA ILE A 442 18.76 5.27 3.49
C ILE A 442 19.01 3.79 3.25
N PHE A 443 19.42 3.10 4.30
CA PHE A 443 19.76 1.69 4.29
C PHE A 443 18.82 0.93 5.20
N THR A 444 18.58 -0.34 4.91
CA THR A 444 17.79 -1.20 5.78
C THR A 444 18.38 -2.60 5.80
N LYS A 445 17.91 -3.40 6.74
CA LYS A 445 18.16 -4.84 6.88
C LYS A 445 16.98 -5.47 7.61
N LEU A 446 16.93 -6.80 7.63
CA LEU A 446 15.95 -7.51 8.45
C LEU A 446 16.26 -7.27 9.94
N SER A 447 15.23 -6.97 10.74
CA SER A 447 15.40 -6.88 12.19
C SER A 447 15.65 -8.26 12.80
N ASN A 448 16.48 -8.36 13.83
CA ASN A 448 16.85 -9.64 14.45
C ASN A 448 15.61 -10.41 14.96
N ILE A 449 14.71 -9.69 15.64
CA ILE A 449 13.45 -10.24 16.17
C ILE A 449 12.53 -10.85 15.10
N THR A 450 12.68 -10.46 13.83
CA THR A 450 11.78 -10.89 12.75
C THR A 450 11.84 -12.39 12.49
N ARG A 451 13.01 -13.04 12.60
CA ARG A 451 13.10 -14.50 12.45
C ARG A 451 12.63 -15.27 13.69
N SER A 452 12.59 -14.63 14.85
CA SER A 452 11.92 -15.18 16.03
C SER A 452 10.40 -15.14 15.87
N ILE A 453 9.87 -14.10 15.22
CA ILE A 453 8.43 -13.99 14.92
C ILE A 453 8.01 -14.96 13.81
N PHE A 454 8.84 -15.13 12.78
CA PHE A 454 8.59 -15.99 11.62
C PHE A 454 9.65 -17.11 11.56
N PRO A 455 9.44 -18.24 12.27
CA PRO A 455 10.41 -19.32 12.34
C PRO A 455 10.71 -19.90 10.96
N LYS A 456 12.00 -20.14 10.69
CA LYS A 456 12.46 -20.72 9.41
C LYS A 456 11.88 -22.12 9.15
N ASP A 457 11.61 -22.88 10.21
CA ASP A 457 11.05 -24.22 10.13
C ASP A 457 9.59 -24.24 9.64
N ASP A 458 8.88 -23.11 9.75
CA ASP A 458 7.52 -22.98 9.22
C ASP A 458 7.51 -22.71 7.71
N ASP A 459 8.60 -22.19 7.13
CA ASP A 459 8.69 -21.79 5.72
C ASP A 459 8.32 -22.98 4.78
N ILE A 460 8.67 -24.21 5.14
CA ILE A 460 8.36 -25.43 4.37
C ILE A 460 6.88 -25.83 4.35
N LEU A 461 6.07 -25.29 5.26
CA LEU A 461 4.63 -25.58 5.36
C LEU A 461 3.78 -24.59 4.55
N LEU A 462 4.36 -23.47 4.14
CA LEU A 462 3.63 -22.36 3.53
C LEU A 462 3.28 -22.65 2.07
N ASN A 463 2.12 -22.17 1.65
CA ASN A 463 1.67 -22.28 0.27
C ASN A 463 2.21 -21.11 -0.57
N TYR A 464 3.39 -21.30 -1.18
CA TYR A 464 4.01 -20.34 -2.10
C TYR A 464 3.21 -20.18 -3.39
N LEU A 465 2.94 -18.93 -3.78
CA LEU A 465 2.22 -18.62 -5.01
C LEU A 465 3.19 -18.63 -6.21
N ASN A 466 2.64 -18.74 -7.42
CA ASN A 466 3.39 -18.65 -8.67
C ASN A 466 2.82 -17.51 -9.51
N GLU A 467 3.68 -16.58 -9.90
CA GLU A 467 3.35 -15.42 -10.73
C GLU A 467 4.45 -15.27 -11.80
N ASP A 468 4.05 -15.06 -13.06
CA ASP A 468 4.95 -15.03 -14.21
C ASP A 468 5.91 -16.24 -14.37
N GLY A 469 5.51 -17.41 -13.86
CA GLY A 469 6.36 -18.62 -13.86
C GLY A 469 7.44 -18.61 -12.77
N GLN A 470 7.43 -17.63 -11.87
CA GLN A 470 8.32 -17.57 -10.72
C GLN A 470 7.57 -17.93 -9.43
N SER A 471 8.23 -18.68 -8.54
CA SER A 471 7.74 -18.83 -7.17
C SER A 471 7.93 -17.51 -6.43
N ILE A 472 6.81 -16.94 -5.97
CA ILE A 472 6.74 -15.68 -5.24
C ILE A 472 6.39 -15.96 -3.76
N GLU A 473 5.90 -14.95 -3.03
CA GLU A 473 5.53 -15.06 -1.62
C GLU A 473 4.38 -16.07 -1.37
N PRO A 474 4.25 -16.60 -0.14
CA PRO A 474 3.10 -17.45 0.20
C PRO A 474 1.81 -16.66 0.36
N THR A 475 0.66 -17.35 0.38
CA THR A 475 -0.64 -16.71 0.65
C THR A 475 -0.61 -15.86 1.93
N TRP A 476 0.04 -16.38 2.97
CA TRP A 476 0.38 -15.68 4.20
C TRP A 476 1.56 -16.38 4.87
N TYR A 477 2.27 -15.66 5.73
CA TYR A 477 3.23 -16.28 6.67
C TYR A 477 2.50 -16.71 7.95
N MET A 478 3.06 -17.67 8.69
CA MET A 478 2.53 -18.09 9.98
C MET A 478 3.45 -17.58 11.10
N PRO A 479 3.20 -16.38 11.68
CA PRO A 479 3.99 -15.91 12.81
C PRO A 479 3.70 -16.71 14.08
N ILE A 480 4.51 -16.53 15.13
CA ILE A 480 4.25 -17.15 16.45
C ILE A 480 3.13 -16.46 17.25
N LEU A 481 2.75 -15.24 16.86
CA LEU A 481 1.74 -14.40 17.49
C LEU A 481 1.03 -13.53 16.42
N PRO A 482 -0.22 -13.10 16.64
CA PRO A 482 -0.98 -12.36 15.63
C PRO A 482 -0.41 -10.95 15.42
N MET A 483 0.46 -10.81 14.42
CA MET A 483 1.15 -9.54 14.12
C MET A 483 0.20 -8.39 13.75
N VAL A 484 -1.02 -8.71 13.31
CA VAL A 484 -2.10 -7.73 13.06
C VAL A 484 -2.49 -6.96 14.33
N LEU A 485 -2.40 -7.58 15.51
CA LEU A 485 -2.66 -6.93 16.79
C LEU A 485 -1.41 -6.18 17.28
N VAL A 486 -0.20 -6.69 17.00
CA VAL A 486 1.05 -6.02 17.42
C VAL A 486 1.25 -4.68 16.74
N ASN A 487 1.25 -4.66 15.41
CA ASN A 487 1.53 -3.45 14.64
C ASN A 487 0.27 -2.71 14.18
N GLY A 488 -0.92 -3.25 14.50
CA GLY A 488 -2.17 -2.75 13.98
C GLY A 488 -2.25 -2.88 12.47
N SER A 489 -3.34 -2.36 11.90
CA SER A 489 -3.44 -2.17 10.46
C SER A 489 -4.52 -1.18 10.09
N GLU A 490 -4.32 -0.51 8.97
CA GLU A 490 -5.31 0.39 8.38
C GLU A 490 -5.39 0.16 6.89
N GLY A 491 -6.61 0.06 6.37
CA GLY A 491 -6.85 -0.25 4.97
C GLY A 491 -8.24 0.20 4.52
N ILE A 492 -8.32 0.72 3.30
CA ILE A 492 -9.59 1.09 2.66
C ILE A 492 -9.59 0.42 1.30
N GLY A 493 -10.51 -0.50 1.08
CA GLY A 493 -10.75 -1.12 -0.23
C GLY A 493 -12.19 -0.87 -0.69
N THR A 494 -12.57 -1.53 -1.78
CA THR A 494 -13.92 -1.38 -2.34
C THR A 494 -14.98 -1.95 -1.39
N GLY A 495 -15.75 -1.09 -0.73
CA GLY A 495 -16.89 -1.49 0.13
C GLY A 495 -16.53 -1.86 1.57
N TRP A 496 -15.25 -2.06 1.88
CA TRP A 496 -14.75 -2.34 3.23
C TRP A 496 -13.61 -1.42 3.63
N SER A 497 -13.50 -1.20 4.94
CA SER A 497 -12.32 -0.62 5.56
C SER A 497 -11.99 -1.39 6.82
N THR A 498 -10.75 -1.28 7.24
CA THR A 498 -10.27 -1.86 8.49
C THR A 498 -9.41 -0.85 9.23
N TYR A 499 -9.57 -0.83 10.54
CA TYR A 499 -8.74 -0.07 11.44
C TYR A 499 -8.57 -0.89 12.72
N ILE A 500 -7.34 -1.33 12.95
CA ILE A 500 -6.92 -2.10 14.11
C ILE A 500 -5.79 -1.31 14.77
N PRO A 501 -5.94 -0.88 16.03
CA PRO A 501 -4.87 -0.20 16.74
C PRO A 501 -3.78 -1.21 17.15
N ASN A 502 -2.63 -0.68 17.57
CA ASN A 502 -1.56 -1.49 18.10
C ASN A 502 -1.90 -1.96 19.52
N TYR A 503 -1.43 -3.15 19.88
CA TYR A 503 -1.53 -3.75 21.22
C TYR A 503 -0.15 -4.16 21.73
N ASN A 504 -0.03 -4.30 23.04
CA ASN A 504 1.22 -4.68 23.69
C ASN A 504 1.60 -6.13 23.35
N PRO A 505 2.79 -6.38 22.77
CA PRO A 505 3.25 -7.74 22.49
C PRO A 505 3.27 -8.65 23.73
N ARG A 506 3.58 -8.12 24.92
CA ARG A 506 3.63 -8.91 26.16
C ARG A 506 2.25 -9.37 26.62
N ASP A 507 1.23 -8.52 26.45
CA ASP A 507 -0.15 -8.89 26.79
C ASP A 507 -0.67 -9.97 25.84
N ILE A 508 -0.31 -9.89 24.55
CA ILE A 508 -0.61 -10.92 23.55
C ILE A 508 0.07 -12.25 23.94
N VAL A 509 1.37 -12.24 24.26
CA VAL A 509 2.09 -13.44 24.68
C VAL A 509 1.48 -14.05 25.95
N ALA A 510 1.12 -13.21 26.93
CA ALA A 510 0.47 -13.66 28.16
C ALA A 510 -0.88 -14.34 27.87
N ASN A 511 -1.69 -13.81 26.96
CA ASN A 511 -2.94 -14.44 26.55
C ASN A 511 -2.73 -15.71 25.72
N VAL A 512 -1.71 -15.79 24.88
CA VAL A 512 -1.34 -17.05 24.19
C VAL A 512 -0.96 -18.13 25.21
N ARG A 513 -0.16 -17.78 26.22
CA ARG A 513 0.21 -18.72 27.30
C ARG A 513 -1.02 -19.19 28.10
N ARG A 514 -1.96 -18.30 28.40
CA ARG A 514 -3.26 -18.66 29.02
C ARG A 514 -4.02 -19.67 28.16
N LEU A 515 -4.16 -19.42 26.86
CA LEU A 515 -4.82 -20.34 25.93
C LEU A 515 -4.11 -21.70 25.83
N LEU A 516 -2.78 -21.73 25.85
CA LEU A 516 -2.01 -22.98 25.90
C LEU A 516 -2.30 -23.81 27.16
N ASN A 517 -2.53 -23.12 28.28
CA ASN A 517 -2.93 -23.69 29.58
C ASN A 517 -4.45 -23.90 29.72
N GLU A 518 -5.23 -23.69 28.66
CA GLU A 518 -6.69 -23.83 28.65
C GLU A 518 -7.41 -22.86 29.61
N GLU A 519 -6.78 -21.71 29.88
CA GLU A 519 -7.34 -20.60 30.65
C GLU A 519 -8.01 -19.58 29.73
N SER A 520 -8.93 -18.78 30.29
CA SER A 520 -9.58 -17.70 29.56
C SER A 520 -8.67 -16.50 29.31
N THR A 521 -8.85 -15.85 28.15
CA THR A 521 -8.11 -14.65 27.78
C THR A 521 -8.52 -13.44 28.63
N VAL A 522 -7.56 -12.56 28.91
CA VAL A 522 -7.80 -11.26 29.55
C VAL A 522 -8.03 -10.19 28.47
N PRO A 523 -9.01 -9.29 28.66
CA PRO A 523 -9.24 -8.20 27.73
C PRO A 523 -7.98 -7.35 27.48
N MET A 524 -7.63 -7.15 26.21
CA MET A 524 -6.47 -6.37 25.79
C MET A 524 -6.86 -4.92 25.47
N HIS A 525 -5.96 -3.98 25.75
CA HIS A 525 -6.16 -2.55 25.51
C HIS A 525 -5.12 -2.00 24.53
N PRO A 526 -5.48 -1.02 23.68
CA PRO A 526 -4.54 -0.42 22.74
C PRO A 526 -3.30 0.14 23.46
N TRP A 527 -2.13 -0.11 22.88
CA TRP A 527 -0.85 0.28 23.43
C TRP A 527 0.17 0.56 22.30
N TYR A 528 0.96 1.60 22.47
CA TYR A 528 1.95 2.04 21.48
C TYR A 528 3.32 2.17 22.14
N ARG A 529 4.34 1.57 21.51
CA ARG A 529 5.73 1.62 22.00
C ARG A 529 6.23 3.06 22.11
N GLY A 530 6.81 3.38 23.27
CA GLY A 530 7.38 4.71 23.57
C GLY A 530 6.36 5.82 23.85
N PHE A 531 5.05 5.56 23.83
CA PHE A 531 4.04 6.56 24.15
C PHE A 531 3.95 6.80 25.66
N LYS A 532 4.06 8.07 26.09
CA LYS A 532 4.09 8.45 27.51
C LYS A 532 2.73 8.86 28.08
N GLY A 533 1.76 9.14 27.21
CA GLY A 533 0.41 9.60 27.61
C GLY A 533 -0.50 8.48 28.12
N SER A 534 -1.77 8.82 28.40
CA SER A 534 -2.76 7.82 28.87
C SER A 534 -3.69 7.36 27.75
N ILE A 535 -4.07 6.09 27.79
CA ILE A 535 -5.08 5.48 26.92
C ILE A 535 -6.15 4.86 27.81
N GLU A 536 -7.32 5.49 27.87
CA GLU A 536 -8.38 5.11 28.79
C GLU A 536 -9.64 4.66 28.04
N LYS A 537 -10.19 3.53 28.46
CA LYS A 537 -11.43 3.01 27.89
C LYS A 537 -12.58 3.94 28.27
N THR A 538 -13.22 4.53 27.27
CA THR A 538 -14.39 5.40 27.43
C THR A 538 -15.64 4.61 27.03
N VAL A 539 -16.59 4.45 27.94
CA VAL A 539 -17.87 3.79 27.66
C VAL A 539 -18.82 4.82 27.05
N ASN A 540 -19.05 4.72 25.74
CA ASN A 540 -20.05 5.55 25.07
C ASN A 540 -21.29 4.70 24.78
N THR A 541 -22.39 4.96 25.49
CA THR A 541 -23.66 4.21 25.37
C THR A 541 -24.31 4.31 23.99
N LYS A 542 -23.80 5.16 23.08
CA LYS A 542 -24.33 5.38 21.73
C LYS A 542 -23.59 4.65 20.60
N VAL A 543 -22.42 4.06 20.86
CA VAL A 543 -21.58 3.42 19.83
C VAL A 543 -21.39 1.95 20.21
N ALA A 544 -21.73 1.03 19.31
CA ALA A 544 -21.48 -0.40 19.52
C ALA A 544 -19.97 -0.68 19.53
N GLY A 545 -19.43 -1.11 20.67
CA GLY A 545 -18.02 -1.49 20.86
C GLY A 545 -17.23 -0.55 21.79
N SER A 546 -15.94 -0.84 22.01
CA SER A 546 -15.10 -0.07 22.93
C SER A 546 -14.47 1.13 22.24
N THR A 547 -14.67 2.33 22.80
CA THR A 547 -13.94 3.54 22.41
C THR A 547 -12.87 3.86 23.45
N TYR A 548 -11.72 4.35 23.01
CA TYR A 548 -10.61 4.73 23.88
C TYR A 548 -10.28 6.21 23.67
N THR A 549 -10.09 6.94 24.77
CA THR A 549 -9.61 8.31 24.74
C THR A 549 -8.10 8.28 24.98
N VAL A 550 -7.36 8.82 24.01
CA VAL A 550 -5.89 8.94 24.07
C VAL A 550 -5.56 10.37 24.42
N THR A 551 -4.87 10.55 25.54
CA THR A 551 -4.57 11.87 26.13
C THR A 551 -3.07 12.12 26.13
N GLY A 552 -2.66 13.26 25.57
CA GLY A 552 -1.30 13.77 25.68
C GLY A 552 -1.03 14.39 27.05
N ILE A 553 0.22 14.78 27.31
CA ILE A 553 0.64 15.33 28.60
C ILE A 553 0.83 16.84 28.48
N ILE A 554 0.16 17.58 29.36
CA ILE A 554 0.35 19.01 29.57
C ILE A 554 0.48 19.31 31.06
N GLU A 555 1.49 20.10 31.41
CA GLU A 555 1.84 20.47 32.77
C GLU A 555 1.89 21.99 32.92
N VAL A 556 1.48 22.48 34.08
CA VAL A 556 1.65 23.89 34.45
C VAL A 556 3.01 24.03 35.11
N VAL A 557 3.92 24.82 34.51
CA VAL A 557 5.26 25.05 35.07
C VAL A 557 5.23 26.22 36.05
N ASP A 558 4.57 27.31 35.66
CA ASP A 558 4.36 28.51 36.49
C ASP A 558 3.01 29.17 36.13
N ASN A 559 2.73 30.35 36.71
CA ASN A 559 1.45 31.07 36.51
C ASN A 559 1.22 31.56 35.06
N THR A 560 2.26 31.57 34.23
CA THR A 560 2.26 32.08 32.86
C THR A 560 2.70 31.04 31.82
N THR A 561 3.31 29.93 32.26
CA THR A 561 3.98 28.96 31.40
C THR A 561 3.34 27.58 31.51
N LEU A 562 2.89 27.06 30.37
CA LEU A 562 2.44 25.67 30.21
C LEU A 562 3.47 24.88 29.40
N ARG A 563 3.60 23.59 29.69
CA ARG A 563 4.54 22.69 29.01
C ARG A 563 3.80 21.47 28.49
N ILE A 564 3.94 21.20 27.20
CA ILE A 564 3.43 19.99 26.54
C ILE A 564 4.62 19.07 26.28
N THR A 565 4.57 17.88 26.86
CA THR A 565 5.62 16.85 26.73
C THR A 565 5.20 15.65 25.89
N GLU A 566 3.90 15.52 25.60
CA GLU A 566 3.39 14.40 24.82
C GLU A 566 2.12 14.80 24.03
N LEU A 567 2.05 14.38 22.77
CA LEU A 567 0.87 14.56 21.91
C LEU A 567 0.11 13.25 21.79
N PRO A 568 -1.22 13.29 21.57
CA PRO A 568 -1.98 12.08 21.27
C PRO A 568 -1.44 11.34 20.04
N ILE A 569 -1.62 10.02 20.01
CA ILE A 569 -1.22 9.16 18.90
C ILE A 569 -1.79 9.69 17.57
N ARG A 570 -0.95 9.69 16.53
CA ARG A 570 -1.25 10.22 15.18
C ARG A 570 -1.54 11.72 15.11
N ARG A 571 -1.19 12.48 16.15
CA ARG A 571 -1.07 13.94 16.09
C ARG A 571 0.42 14.32 15.98
N TRP A 572 0.80 14.83 14.82
CA TRP A 572 2.20 15.09 14.49
C TRP A 572 2.64 16.49 14.94
N THR A 573 3.93 16.62 15.27
CA THR A 573 4.48 17.84 15.88
C THR A 573 4.33 19.07 14.97
N GLN A 574 4.56 18.94 13.66
CA GLN A 574 4.47 20.07 12.73
C GLN A 574 3.02 20.55 12.57
N ASP A 575 2.09 19.64 12.29
CA ASP A 575 0.66 19.96 12.19
C ASP A 575 0.14 20.58 13.50
N TYR A 576 0.69 20.16 14.65
CA TYR A 576 0.36 20.74 15.95
C TYR A 576 0.94 22.15 16.15
N LYS A 577 2.18 22.38 15.70
CA LYS A 577 2.80 23.71 15.73
C LYS A 577 2.01 24.70 14.90
N ASP A 578 1.63 24.34 13.67
CA ASP A 578 0.79 25.19 12.81
C ASP A 578 -0.56 25.53 13.48
N PHE A 579 -1.14 24.58 14.22
CA PHE A 579 -2.33 24.82 15.02
C PHE A 579 -2.08 25.80 16.18
N LEU A 580 -0.97 25.68 16.92
CA LEU A 580 -0.62 26.59 18.00
C LEU A 580 -0.31 28.00 17.48
N GLU A 581 0.40 28.12 16.36
CA GLU A 581 0.68 29.41 15.70
C GLU A 581 -0.62 30.10 15.26
N SER A 582 -1.63 29.33 14.84
CA SER A 582 -2.95 29.88 14.53
C SER A 582 -3.66 30.52 15.74
N LEU A 583 -3.24 30.20 16.97
CA LEU A 583 -3.75 30.76 18.23
C LEU A 583 -2.84 31.86 18.81
N ALA A 584 -1.65 32.03 18.23
CA ALA A 584 -0.64 33.02 18.58
C ALA A 584 -0.79 34.31 17.73
N PRO A 585 -0.04 35.39 18.05
CA PRO A 585 -0.07 36.65 17.32
C PRO A 585 0.44 36.51 15.89
N ASP A 586 -0.38 36.95 14.92
CA ASP A 586 0.05 37.04 13.54
C ASP A 586 0.69 38.41 13.31
N PRO A 587 2.00 38.48 12.96
CA PRO A 587 2.66 39.75 12.68
C PRO A 587 2.03 40.52 11.50
N LYS A 588 1.23 39.87 10.65
CA LYS A 588 0.52 40.50 9.52
C LYS A 588 -0.88 41.00 9.86
N ASN A 589 -1.47 40.62 11.00
CA ASN A 589 -2.85 41.00 11.36
C ASN A 589 -2.95 41.43 12.83
N LYS A 590 -2.71 42.72 13.08
CA LYS A 590 -2.64 43.33 14.42
C LYS A 590 -3.97 43.33 15.19
N ASP A 591 -5.10 43.09 14.53
CA ASP A 591 -6.44 43.12 15.14
C ASP A 591 -6.92 41.75 15.68
N LYS A 592 -6.10 40.70 15.54
CA LYS A 592 -6.45 39.36 16.02
C LYS A 592 -6.22 39.29 17.54
N VAL A 593 -7.26 39.00 18.31
CA VAL A 593 -7.15 38.72 19.76
C VAL A 593 -6.39 37.40 19.93
N THR A 594 -5.26 37.43 20.63
CA THR A 594 -4.33 36.30 20.76
C THR A 594 -4.44 35.65 22.12
N PHE A 595 -4.58 34.33 22.13
CA PHE A 595 -4.71 33.57 23.38
C PHE A 595 -3.35 33.18 23.96
N ILE A 596 -2.39 32.88 23.07
CA ILE A 596 -1.01 32.54 23.41
C ILE A 596 -0.14 33.76 23.12
N GLU A 597 0.79 34.09 24.01
CA GLU A 597 1.74 35.20 23.83
C GLU A 597 2.98 34.74 23.05
N ASP A 598 3.52 33.58 23.41
CA ASP A 598 4.72 33.01 22.78
C ASP A 598 4.70 31.48 22.80
N VAL A 599 5.31 30.87 21.79
CA VAL A 599 5.46 29.42 21.65
C VAL A 599 6.91 29.10 21.39
N THR A 600 7.56 28.42 22.32
CA THR A 600 8.93 27.94 22.16
C THR A 600 8.94 26.42 22.08
N SER A 601 9.60 25.87 21.07
CA SER A 601 9.74 24.42 20.89
C SER A 601 11.20 24.03 21.05
N GLN A 602 11.47 23.15 22.01
CA GLN A 602 12.82 22.62 22.29
C GLN A 602 12.87 21.10 22.07
N GLY A 603 11.81 20.50 21.51
CA GLY A 603 11.76 19.09 21.17
C GLY A 603 12.69 18.76 20.00
N ASP A 604 13.19 17.54 19.98
CA ASP A 604 13.89 16.97 18.84
C ASP A 604 12.90 16.24 17.91
N ASN A 605 13.42 15.40 17.02
CA ASN A 605 12.60 14.68 16.05
C ASN A 605 11.79 13.52 16.67
N GLU A 606 12.12 13.12 17.91
CA GLU A 606 11.59 11.93 18.57
C GLU A 606 10.65 12.26 19.74
N ASP A 607 10.94 13.30 20.52
CA ASP A 607 9.99 13.79 21.54
C ASP A 607 9.37 15.15 21.21
N VAL A 608 8.23 15.36 21.86
CA VAL A 608 7.55 16.64 21.90
C VAL A 608 7.99 17.38 23.15
N TYR A 609 8.55 18.58 22.96
CA TYR A 609 8.72 19.54 24.05
C TYR A 609 8.35 20.93 23.56
N ILE A 610 7.19 21.41 24.00
CA ILE A 610 6.63 22.71 23.62
C ILE A 610 6.30 23.48 24.90
N GLN A 611 6.85 24.67 25.02
CA GLN A 611 6.53 25.63 26.07
C GLN A 611 5.64 26.73 25.50
N LEU A 612 4.52 26.97 26.17
CA LEU A 612 3.55 28.00 25.83
C LEU A 612 3.59 29.07 26.91
N LYS A 613 3.74 30.32 26.49
CA LYS A 613 3.62 31.48 27.37
C LYS A 613 2.27 32.15 27.16
N LEU A 614 1.54 32.35 28.25
CA LEU A 614 0.22 32.98 28.28
C LEU A 614 0.17 33.98 29.42
N SER A 615 -0.74 34.95 29.33
CA SER A 615 -1.08 35.80 30.47
C SER A 615 -1.74 34.98 31.59
N GLU A 616 -1.60 35.41 32.85
CA GLU A 616 -2.20 34.71 33.99
C GLU A 616 -3.72 34.54 33.85
N ALA A 617 -4.40 35.55 33.26
CA ALA A 617 -5.82 35.48 32.96
C ALA A 617 -6.15 34.35 31.97
N ASN A 618 -5.37 34.21 30.89
CA ASN A 618 -5.58 33.17 29.88
C ASN A 618 -5.23 31.77 30.42
N VAL A 619 -4.25 31.65 31.33
CA VAL A 619 -3.97 30.38 32.01
C VAL A 619 -5.15 29.96 32.88
N ASN A 620 -5.77 30.89 33.62
CA ASN A 620 -6.95 30.59 34.43
C ASN A 620 -8.15 30.19 33.57
N VAL A 621 -8.41 30.89 32.46
CA VAL A 621 -9.44 30.50 31.48
C VAL A 621 -9.15 29.10 30.91
N ALA A 622 -7.89 28.79 30.60
CA ALA A 622 -7.52 27.46 30.11
C ALA A 622 -7.69 26.35 31.17
N LYS A 623 -7.46 26.67 32.45
CA LYS A 623 -7.71 25.76 33.58
C LYS A 623 -9.20 25.51 33.79
N GLU A 624 -10.03 26.55 33.71
CA GLU A 624 -11.50 26.44 33.83
C GLU A 624 -12.12 25.60 32.70
N GLU A 625 -11.65 25.76 31.47
CA GLU A 625 -12.12 24.97 30.32
C GLU A 625 -11.53 23.54 30.29
N GLY A 626 -10.45 23.32 31.05
CA GLY A 626 -9.62 22.11 31.06
C GLY A 626 -8.50 22.18 30.02
N LEU A 627 -7.24 22.13 30.51
CA LEU A 627 -6.03 22.31 29.69
C LEU A 627 -5.99 21.35 28.49
N VAL A 628 -6.25 20.06 28.73
CA VAL A 628 -6.23 19.02 27.70
C VAL A 628 -7.24 19.32 26.59
N LYS A 629 -8.46 19.73 26.96
CA LYS A 629 -9.54 20.04 26.01
C LYS A 629 -9.24 21.31 25.21
N LYS A 630 -8.77 22.36 25.88
CA LYS A 630 -8.44 23.65 25.25
C LYS A 630 -7.38 23.52 24.18
N PHE A 631 -6.31 22.79 24.48
CA PHE A 631 -5.17 22.57 23.57
C PHE A 631 -5.37 21.35 22.65
N LYS A 632 -6.58 20.77 22.64
CA LYS A 632 -6.99 19.61 21.84
C LYS A 632 -6.12 18.36 22.04
N LEU A 633 -5.51 18.19 23.22
CA LEU A 633 -4.60 17.08 23.53
C LEU A 633 -5.32 15.76 23.80
N THR A 634 -6.48 15.55 23.16
CA THR A 634 -7.24 14.29 23.18
C THR A 634 -7.58 13.84 21.78
N THR A 635 -7.49 12.54 21.53
CA THR A 635 -8.00 11.87 20.33
C THR A 635 -8.77 10.62 20.73
N THR A 636 -9.56 10.07 19.81
CA THR A 636 -10.36 8.87 20.07
C THR A 636 -9.94 7.74 19.15
N ILE A 637 -9.77 6.55 19.71
CA ILE A 637 -9.52 5.30 18.99
C ILE A 637 -10.76 4.43 19.13
N GLY A 638 -11.37 4.04 18.00
CA GLY A 638 -12.46 3.07 17.96
C GLY A 638 -11.93 1.67 17.64
N THR A 639 -12.48 0.65 18.29
CA THR A 639 -12.13 -0.78 18.05
C THR A 639 -13.25 -1.55 17.34
N THR A 640 -14.11 -0.84 16.61
CA THR A 640 -15.37 -1.38 16.06
C THR A 640 -15.27 -1.87 14.62
N ASN A 641 -14.22 -1.45 13.91
CA ASN A 641 -14.07 -1.63 12.47
C ASN A 641 -12.88 -2.54 12.14
N MET A 642 -12.92 -3.79 12.60
CA MET A 642 -11.86 -4.77 12.38
C MET A 642 -12.31 -5.78 11.32
N HIS A 643 -12.07 -5.46 10.04
CA HIS A 643 -12.32 -6.38 8.93
C HIS A 643 -11.00 -6.95 8.45
N LEU A 644 -10.89 -8.27 8.39
CA LEU A 644 -9.67 -8.97 7.97
C LEU A 644 -10.03 -10.12 7.04
N PHE A 645 -9.08 -10.50 6.18
CA PHE A 645 -9.18 -11.78 5.49
C PHE A 645 -8.89 -12.91 6.48
N ASP A 646 -9.79 -13.89 6.55
CA ASP A 646 -9.58 -15.14 7.27
C ASP A 646 -8.57 -16.05 6.53
N SER A 647 -8.33 -17.25 7.08
CA SER A 647 -7.40 -18.21 6.48
C SER A 647 -7.82 -18.73 5.09
N ASP A 648 -9.12 -18.65 4.77
CA ASP A 648 -9.72 -19.07 3.48
C ASP A 648 -9.78 -17.92 2.46
N GLY A 649 -9.37 -16.71 2.83
CA GLY A 649 -9.39 -15.54 1.96
C GLY A 649 -10.76 -14.86 1.87
N LYS A 650 -11.65 -15.05 2.85
CA LYS A 650 -12.92 -14.32 2.96
C LYS A 650 -12.81 -13.20 4.00
N ILE A 651 -13.52 -12.10 3.77
CA ILE A 651 -13.50 -10.97 4.72
C ILE A 651 -14.48 -11.25 5.86
N ARG A 652 -13.96 -11.27 7.09
CA ARG A 652 -14.73 -11.40 8.32
C ARG A 652 -14.61 -10.13 9.16
N LYS A 653 -15.69 -9.77 9.86
CA LYS A 653 -15.69 -8.71 10.88
C LYS A 653 -15.44 -9.34 12.25
N TYR A 654 -14.53 -8.75 13.01
CA TYR A 654 -14.23 -9.09 14.39
C TYR A 654 -14.73 -7.97 15.30
N ASP A 655 -15.40 -8.33 16.39
CA ASP A 655 -15.95 -7.35 17.35
C ASP A 655 -14.96 -7.02 18.48
N THR A 656 -14.04 -7.94 18.79
CA THR A 656 -13.01 -7.75 19.81
C THR A 656 -11.64 -8.30 19.34
N PRO A 657 -10.51 -7.77 19.85
CA PRO A 657 -9.19 -8.28 19.50
C PRO A 657 -8.96 -9.71 20.00
N GLU A 658 -9.66 -10.15 21.06
CA GLU A 658 -9.59 -11.52 21.58
C GLU A 658 -10.14 -12.53 20.56
N GLN A 659 -11.20 -12.20 19.82
CA GLN A 659 -11.72 -13.07 18.75
C GLN A 659 -10.66 -13.33 17.66
N ILE A 660 -9.87 -12.30 17.32
CA ILE A 660 -8.75 -12.43 16.35
C ILE A 660 -7.69 -13.36 16.93
N LEU A 661 -7.36 -13.19 18.22
CA LEU A 661 -6.38 -14.03 18.90
C LEU A 661 -6.83 -15.49 19.01
N GLU A 662 -8.09 -15.75 19.34
CA GLU A 662 -8.66 -17.11 19.44
C GLU A 662 -8.65 -17.83 18.09
N GLU A 663 -9.09 -17.16 17.01
CA GLU A 663 -9.05 -17.75 15.66
C GLU A 663 -7.61 -18.00 15.21
N PHE A 664 -6.70 -17.07 15.48
CA PHE A 664 -5.28 -17.23 15.18
C PHE A 664 -4.67 -18.39 15.98
N PHE A 665 -5.04 -18.54 17.25
CA PHE A 665 -4.50 -19.56 18.14
C PHE A 665 -4.79 -20.97 17.62
N GLN A 666 -6.03 -21.23 17.20
CA GLN A 666 -6.42 -22.54 16.65
C GLN A 666 -5.59 -22.88 15.40
N LEU A 667 -5.47 -21.93 14.48
CA LEU A 667 -4.70 -22.11 13.26
C LEU A 667 -3.20 -22.30 13.55
N ARG A 668 -2.62 -21.50 14.45
CA ARG A 668 -1.20 -21.59 14.78
C ARG A 668 -0.87 -22.91 15.48
N LEU A 669 -1.73 -23.41 16.36
CA LEU A 669 -1.55 -24.70 17.02
C LEU A 669 -1.54 -25.86 16.01
N GLU A 670 -2.43 -25.84 15.02
CA GLU A 670 -2.44 -26.80 13.92
C GLU A 670 -1.11 -26.76 13.12
N PHE A 671 -0.58 -25.55 12.88
CA PHE A 671 0.71 -25.40 12.22
C PHE A 671 1.89 -25.93 13.03
N TYR A 672 1.86 -25.87 14.36
CA TYR A 672 2.88 -26.55 15.19
C TYR A 672 2.80 -28.07 15.08
N CYS A 673 1.60 -28.65 14.97
CA CYS A 673 1.44 -30.07 14.68
C CYS A 673 2.07 -30.43 13.32
N LYS A 674 1.74 -29.67 12.27
CA LYS A 674 2.32 -29.84 10.93
C LYS A 674 3.83 -29.65 10.92
N ARG A 675 4.35 -28.66 11.67
CA ARG A 675 5.79 -28.40 11.81
C ARG A 675 6.50 -29.59 12.45
N LYS A 676 5.97 -30.12 13.56
CA LYS A 676 6.53 -31.30 14.22
C LYS A 676 6.59 -32.49 13.26
N GLU A 677 5.51 -32.74 12.51
CA GLU A 677 5.46 -33.82 11.52
C GLU A 677 6.48 -33.62 10.38
N ALA A 678 6.59 -32.41 9.85
CA ALA A 678 7.53 -32.07 8.78
C ALA A 678 8.98 -32.18 9.25
N LEU A 679 9.31 -31.68 10.45
CA LEU A 679 10.63 -31.82 11.06
C LEU A 679 10.98 -33.29 11.29
N LEU A 680 10.06 -34.09 11.86
CA LEU A 680 10.27 -35.53 12.05
C LEU A 680 10.47 -36.24 10.70
N LYS A 681 9.73 -35.87 9.66
CA LYS A 681 9.89 -36.43 8.31
C LYS A 681 11.25 -36.09 7.72
N ASN A 682 11.70 -34.84 7.85
CA ASN A 682 12.99 -34.39 7.34
C ASN A 682 14.16 -35.05 8.08
N ILE A 683 14.13 -35.07 9.42
CA ILE A 683 15.20 -35.71 10.21
C ILE A 683 15.24 -37.21 9.93
N LYS A 684 14.08 -37.89 9.79
CA LYS A 684 14.05 -39.31 9.37
C LYS A 684 14.62 -39.52 7.96
N LEU A 685 14.39 -38.59 7.04
CA LEU A 685 14.95 -38.64 5.69
C LEU A 685 16.48 -38.49 5.73
N ASP A 686 16.97 -37.55 6.53
CA ASP A 686 18.40 -37.30 6.68
C ASP A 686 19.11 -38.45 7.41
N LEU A 687 18.46 -39.07 8.41
CA LEU A 687 18.93 -40.31 9.02
C LEU A 687 19.09 -41.43 8.00
N LYS A 688 18.09 -41.65 7.13
CA LYS A 688 18.21 -42.66 6.06
C LYS A 688 19.34 -42.34 5.08
N LYS A 689 19.56 -41.06 4.75
CA LYS A 689 20.70 -40.65 3.91
C LYS A 689 22.03 -40.95 4.59
N LEU A 690 22.16 -40.64 5.89
CA LEU A 690 23.38 -40.94 6.66
C LEU A 690 23.61 -42.46 6.78
N GLU A 691 22.57 -43.24 7.04
CA GLU A 691 22.66 -44.71 7.07
C GLU A 691 23.16 -45.29 5.76
N ASN A 692 22.62 -44.80 4.64
CA ASN A 692 23.08 -45.19 3.32
C ASN A 692 24.51 -44.72 3.03
N LYS A 693 24.92 -43.53 3.48
CA LYS A 693 26.32 -43.07 3.37
C LYS A 693 27.28 -43.94 4.17
N VAL A 694 26.97 -44.22 5.43
CA VAL A 694 27.79 -45.11 6.28
C VAL A 694 27.91 -46.49 5.66
N ARG A 695 26.79 -47.05 5.19
CA ARG A 695 26.76 -48.35 4.52
C ARG A 695 27.57 -48.34 3.23
N PHE A 696 27.46 -47.28 2.43
CA PHE A 696 28.21 -47.13 1.18
C PHE A 696 29.72 -47.07 1.43
N ILE A 697 30.18 -46.20 2.34
CA ILE A 697 31.61 -46.08 2.67
C ILE A 697 32.14 -47.41 3.20
N ARG A 698 31.39 -48.09 4.07
CA ARG A 698 31.78 -49.41 4.57
C ARG A 698 31.92 -50.44 3.45
N CYS A 699 30.95 -50.53 2.54
CA CYS A 699 31.04 -51.42 1.38
C CYS A 699 32.22 -51.08 0.46
N VAL A 700 32.64 -49.81 0.37
CA VAL A 700 33.82 -49.41 -0.42
C VAL A 700 35.13 -49.78 0.30
N VAL A 701 35.21 -49.55 1.61
CA VAL A 701 36.37 -49.93 2.44
C VAL A 701 36.56 -51.46 2.49
N ASP A 702 35.45 -52.21 2.58
CA ASP A 702 35.44 -53.67 2.62
C ASP A 702 35.60 -54.31 1.22
N ASN A 703 35.86 -53.50 0.17
CA ASN A 703 35.98 -53.90 -1.24
C ASN A 703 34.73 -54.60 -1.85
N GLU A 704 33.56 -54.44 -1.24
CA GLU A 704 32.29 -54.97 -1.76
C GLU A 704 31.72 -54.12 -2.92
N ILE A 705 32.03 -52.83 -2.98
CA ILE A 705 31.65 -51.92 -4.07
C ILE A 705 32.93 -51.26 -4.61
N ILE A 706 33.23 -51.51 -5.87
CA ILE A 706 34.39 -50.92 -6.55
C ILE A 706 33.90 -49.76 -7.41
N VAL A 707 34.17 -48.53 -6.96
CA VAL A 707 33.74 -47.30 -7.65
C VAL A 707 34.73 -46.91 -8.77
N ASN A 708 35.96 -47.40 -8.73
CA ASN A 708 37.01 -47.05 -9.69
C ASN A 708 36.82 -47.74 -11.04
N ASN A 709 37.05 -47.02 -12.14
CA ASN A 709 37.00 -47.50 -13.52
C ASN A 709 35.67 -48.20 -13.94
N ARG A 710 34.53 -47.73 -13.43
CA ARG A 710 33.18 -48.23 -13.74
C ARG A 710 32.30 -47.12 -14.33
N LYS A 711 31.35 -47.48 -15.20
CA LYS A 711 30.35 -46.52 -15.69
C LYS A 711 29.35 -46.19 -14.58
N ARG A 712 28.92 -44.93 -14.50
CA ARG A 712 27.90 -44.47 -13.52
C ARG A 712 26.60 -45.28 -13.59
N ALA A 713 26.12 -45.60 -14.80
CA ALA A 713 24.92 -46.41 -14.99
C ALA A 713 25.02 -47.80 -14.33
N ASP A 714 26.17 -48.45 -14.41
CA ASP A 714 26.41 -49.76 -13.81
C ASP A 714 26.41 -49.68 -12.28
N LEU A 715 26.97 -48.59 -11.72
CA LEU A 715 26.96 -48.33 -10.28
C LEU A 715 25.55 -48.05 -9.77
N PHE A 716 24.71 -47.33 -10.53
CA PHE A 716 23.31 -47.11 -10.16
C PHE A 716 22.51 -48.42 -10.11
N LEU A 717 22.71 -49.32 -11.08
CA LEU A 717 22.10 -50.65 -11.06
C LEU A 717 22.60 -51.47 -9.87
N GLU A 718 23.90 -51.44 -9.58
CA GLU A 718 24.51 -52.14 -8.44
C GLU A 718 23.96 -51.64 -7.09
N LEU A 719 23.83 -50.32 -6.90
CA LEU A 719 23.24 -49.73 -5.71
C LEU A 719 21.76 -50.09 -5.55
N ARG A 720 21.01 -50.15 -6.65
CA ARG A 720 19.62 -50.63 -6.64
C ARG A 720 19.53 -52.10 -6.28
N HIS A 721 20.37 -52.96 -6.84
CA HIS A 721 20.45 -54.38 -6.49
C HIS A 721 20.84 -54.62 -5.03
N LYS A 722 21.72 -53.77 -4.49
CA LYS A 722 22.09 -53.80 -3.08
C LYS A 722 21.06 -53.12 -2.17
N ASN A 723 19.86 -52.73 -2.65
CA ASN A 723 18.81 -52.11 -1.84
C ASN A 723 19.28 -50.86 -1.08
N PHE A 724 19.98 -49.94 -1.74
CA PHE A 724 20.12 -48.56 -1.25
C PHE A 724 18.85 -47.78 -1.56
N ASP A 725 18.42 -46.88 -0.66
CA ASP A 725 17.23 -46.06 -0.90
C ASP A 725 17.52 -44.99 -1.97
N PRO A 726 16.62 -44.81 -2.95
CA PRO A 726 16.74 -43.72 -3.93
C PRO A 726 16.25 -42.40 -3.33
N PHE A 727 16.98 -41.31 -3.59
CA PHE A 727 16.61 -39.95 -3.24
C PHE A 727 16.68 -39.04 -4.48
N PRO A 728 15.74 -39.18 -5.42
CA PRO A 728 15.73 -38.38 -6.65
C PRO A 728 15.66 -36.88 -6.32
N LYS A 729 16.42 -36.08 -7.08
CA LYS A 729 16.24 -34.63 -7.08
C LYS A 729 14.82 -34.32 -7.58
N LYS A 730 14.12 -33.36 -6.96
CA LYS A 730 12.79 -32.95 -7.43
C LYS A 730 12.93 -32.45 -8.88
N LYS A 731 12.38 -33.19 -9.85
CA LYS A 731 12.31 -32.72 -11.24
C LYS A 731 11.48 -31.44 -11.29
N LYS A 732 12.06 -30.35 -11.81
CA LYS A 732 11.25 -29.21 -12.23
C LYS A 732 10.26 -29.70 -13.28
N LYS A 733 8.98 -29.37 -13.12
CA LYS A 733 8.00 -29.60 -14.19
C LYS A 733 8.50 -28.87 -15.44
N ALA A 734 8.26 -29.43 -16.62
CA ALA A 734 8.57 -28.75 -17.87
C ALA A 734 7.75 -27.45 -17.95
N GLU A 735 8.37 -26.33 -17.60
CA GLU A 735 7.76 -25.01 -17.61
C GLU A 735 8.32 -24.19 -18.78
N PRO A 736 7.48 -23.38 -19.44
CA PRO A 736 7.95 -22.49 -20.50
C PRO A 736 8.81 -21.38 -19.90
N THR A 737 9.91 -21.01 -20.56
CA THR A 737 10.82 -19.98 -20.04
C THR A 737 10.19 -18.60 -20.21
N ALA A 738 9.85 -17.94 -19.10
CA ALA A 738 9.38 -16.56 -19.14
C ALA A 738 10.56 -15.59 -19.33
N VAL A 739 10.39 -14.57 -20.17
CA VAL A 739 11.40 -13.53 -20.40
C VAL A 739 11.59 -12.72 -19.13
N GLY A 740 12.80 -12.75 -18.57
CA GLY A 740 13.12 -12.12 -17.29
C GLY A 740 12.84 -13.02 -16.07
N ALA A 741 12.42 -14.27 -16.27
CA ALA A 741 12.51 -15.26 -15.20
C ALA A 741 13.96 -15.63 -14.95
N ILE A 742 14.29 -15.75 -13.67
CA ILE A 742 15.59 -16.19 -13.22
C ILE A 742 15.64 -17.68 -13.45
N GLU A 743 16.44 -18.11 -14.42
CA GLU A 743 16.95 -19.46 -14.43
C GLU A 743 17.73 -19.60 -13.14
N GLU A 744 17.22 -20.40 -12.19
CA GLU A 744 18.13 -21.03 -11.23
C GLU A 744 19.07 -21.88 -12.09
N GLU A 745 20.23 -21.33 -12.41
CA GLU A 745 21.33 -22.05 -13.05
C GLU A 745 21.76 -23.19 -12.12
N GLU A 746 21.09 -24.32 -12.24
CA GLU A 746 21.73 -25.63 -12.09
C GLU A 746 21.72 -26.26 -13.47
N ASN A 747 22.69 -25.82 -14.29
CA ASN A 747 22.98 -26.42 -15.58
C ASN A 747 23.74 -27.74 -15.32
N GLU A 748 23.02 -28.79 -14.94
CA GLU A 748 23.54 -30.16 -15.01
C GLU A 748 22.85 -30.87 -16.18
N GLU A 749 23.60 -31.05 -17.27
CA GLU A 749 23.25 -31.96 -18.35
C GLU A 749 22.82 -33.30 -17.75
N SER A 750 21.54 -33.65 -17.90
CA SER A 750 21.05 -34.96 -17.51
C SER A 750 21.68 -36.01 -18.42
N PRO A 751 22.48 -36.97 -17.91
CA PRO A 751 22.96 -38.07 -18.73
C PRO A 751 21.78 -38.91 -19.19
N GLU A 752 21.89 -39.50 -20.38
CA GLU A 752 20.87 -40.36 -20.98
C GLU A 752 20.29 -41.37 -19.97
N THR A 753 18.97 -41.53 -20.00
CA THR A 753 18.22 -42.50 -19.20
C THR A 753 18.52 -43.92 -19.68
N ALA A 754 19.61 -44.51 -19.20
CA ALA A 754 19.90 -45.92 -19.41
C ALA A 754 19.15 -46.78 -18.36
N ALA A 755 18.28 -47.68 -18.83
CA ALA A 755 17.72 -48.80 -18.08
C ALA A 755 16.77 -48.49 -16.88
N GLY A 756 15.98 -47.41 -16.93
CA GLY A 756 14.87 -47.21 -15.98
C GLY A 756 15.27 -46.88 -14.54
N VAL A 757 16.47 -46.33 -14.34
CA VAL A 757 16.94 -45.71 -13.08
C VAL A 757 17.16 -44.22 -13.34
N ASP A 758 16.68 -43.35 -12.45
CA ASP A 758 16.90 -41.92 -12.58
C ASP A 758 18.37 -41.60 -12.23
N PRO A 759 19.13 -40.87 -13.07
CA PRO A 759 20.52 -40.51 -12.76
C PRO A 759 20.70 -39.78 -11.42
N SER A 760 19.64 -39.14 -10.91
CA SER A 760 19.67 -38.41 -9.64
C SER A 760 19.41 -39.28 -8.40
N ASP A 761 18.95 -40.53 -8.55
CA ASP A 761 18.47 -41.37 -7.43
C ASP A 761 19.57 -41.64 -6.38
N TYR A 762 20.80 -41.87 -6.82
CA TYR A 762 21.92 -42.25 -5.95
C TYR A 762 23.08 -41.25 -5.96
N GLU A 763 22.83 -40.05 -6.50
CA GLU A 763 23.88 -39.05 -6.66
C GLU A 763 24.49 -38.62 -5.33
N TYR A 764 23.69 -38.57 -4.26
CA TYR A 764 24.15 -38.23 -2.90
C TYR A 764 25.20 -39.20 -2.31
N LEU A 765 25.38 -40.39 -2.90
CA LEU A 765 26.42 -41.37 -2.56
C LEU A 765 27.63 -41.24 -3.49
N LEU A 766 27.38 -41.14 -4.79
CA LEU A 766 28.45 -41.11 -5.81
C LEU A 766 29.13 -39.74 -5.97
N SER A 767 28.54 -38.67 -5.45
CA SER A 767 29.13 -37.33 -5.43
C SER A 767 30.11 -37.11 -4.26
N MET A 768 30.34 -38.12 -3.43
CA MET A 768 31.26 -38.04 -2.30
C MET A 768 32.72 -37.97 -2.78
N SER A 769 33.53 -37.11 -2.15
CA SER A 769 34.96 -37.02 -2.45
C SER A 769 35.67 -38.32 -2.08
N ILE A 770 36.60 -38.78 -2.91
CA ILE A 770 37.37 -40.01 -2.69
C ILE A 770 38.08 -39.99 -1.33
N GLY A 771 38.53 -38.81 -0.87
CA GLY A 771 39.16 -38.64 0.44
C GLY A 771 38.23 -38.84 1.65
N THR A 772 36.91 -38.95 1.43
CA THR A 772 35.92 -39.22 2.49
C THR A 772 35.62 -40.70 2.69
N LEU A 773 36.24 -41.58 1.89
CA LEU A 773 36.03 -43.02 1.94
C LEU A 773 36.98 -43.69 2.96
N THR A 774 36.95 -43.23 4.22
CA THR A 774 37.83 -43.70 5.30
C THR A 774 37.06 -44.20 6.51
N LEU A 775 37.71 -45.02 7.35
CA LEU A 775 37.15 -45.48 8.63
C LEU A 775 36.89 -44.33 9.61
N GLU A 776 37.74 -43.29 9.60
CA GLU A 776 37.56 -42.07 10.39
C GLU A 776 36.25 -41.36 10.00
N LYS A 777 35.94 -41.28 8.71
CA LYS A 777 34.70 -40.66 8.25
C LYS A 777 33.46 -41.44 8.65
N ILE A 778 33.54 -42.78 8.71
CA ILE A 778 32.47 -43.61 9.25
C ILE A 778 32.21 -43.27 10.72
N GLN A 779 33.25 -43.07 11.54
CA GLN A 779 33.09 -42.67 12.94
C GLN A 779 32.43 -41.30 13.08
N GLU A 780 32.84 -40.31 12.28
CA GLU A 780 32.20 -38.99 12.24
C GLU A 780 30.72 -39.08 11.85
N LEU A 781 30.40 -39.81 10.78
CA LEU A 781 29.01 -39.98 10.31
C LEU A 781 28.14 -40.76 11.31
N ASN A 782 28.73 -41.71 12.04
CA ASN A 782 28.02 -42.41 13.12
C ASN A 782 27.75 -41.49 14.32
N ALA A 783 28.66 -40.57 14.66
CA ALA A 783 28.41 -39.56 15.67
C ALA A 783 27.30 -38.57 15.24
N GLU A 784 27.32 -38.13 13.98
CA GLU A 784 26.25 -37.30 13.40
C GLU A 784 24.91 -38.04 13.38
N LYS A 785 24.92 -39.33 13.01
CA LYS A 785 23.73 -40.20 13.07
C LYS A 785 23.19 -40.28 14.49
N GLN A 786 24.05 -40.53 15.49
CA GLN A 786 23.62 -40.63 16.88
C GLN A 786 22.97 -39.33 17.35
N LYS A 787 23.56 -38.19 17.01
CA LYS A 787 22.98 -36.87 17.31
C LYS A 787 21.58 -36.71 16.70
N LEU A 788 21.40 -37.06 15.42
CA LEU A 788 20.08 -36.99 14.78
C LEU A 788 19.08 -37.98 15.39
N VAL A 789 19.52 -39.16 15.85
CA VAL A 789 18.65 -40.10 16.58
C VAL A 789 18.19 -39.48 17.90
N ASP A 790 19.10 -38.86 18.64
CA ASP A 790 18.78 -38.17 19.89
C ASP A 790 17.81 -37.00 19.64
N ASP A 791 18.02 -36.22 18.57
CA ASP A 791 17.12 -35.13 18.14
C ASP A 791 15.71 -35.66 17.78
N VAL A 792 15.60 -36.83 17.13
CA VAL A 792 14.30 -37.47 16.87
C VAL A 792 13.60 -37.85 18.17
N VAL A 793 14.32 -38.45 19.12
CA VAL A 793 13.77 -38.85 20.42
C VAL A 793 13.29 -37.62 21.18
N GLU A 794 14.08 -36.54 21.22
CA GLU A 794 13.68 -35.27 21.84
C GLU A 794 12.43 -34.70 21.18
N LEU A 795 12.40 -34.62 19.84
CA LEU A 795 11.28 -34.06 19.10
C LEU A 795 10.00 -34.91 19.23
N MET A 796 10.12 -36.23 19.29
CA MET A 796 8.98 -37.13 19.54
C MET A 796 8.37 -36.87 20.92
N ASN A 797 9.21 -36.70 21.94
CA ASN A 797 8.79 -36.44 23.32
C ASN A 797 8.27 -35.00 23.53
N THR A 798 8.68 -34.04 22.69
CA THR A 798 8.23 -32.65 22.79
C THR A 798 6.82 -32.48 22.23
N SER A 799 5.89 -31.93 23.01
CA SER A 799 4.54 -31.63 22.53
C SER A 799 4.52 -30.38 21.62
N PRO A 800 3.56 -30.25 20.67
CA PRO A 800 3.40 -29.03 19.88
C PRO A 800 3.24 -27.77 20.74
N LYS A 801 2.52 -27.87 21.87
CA LYS A 801 2.40 -26.77 22.85
C LYS A 801 3.77 -26.36 23.42
N SER A 802 4.63 -27.33 23.74
CA SER A 802 5.99 -27.07 24.24
C SER A 802 6.89 -26.43 23.19
N LEU A 803 6.79 -26.82 21.92
CA LEU A 803 7.50 -26.13 20.82
C LEU A 803 7.10 -24.66 20.75
N TRP A 804 5.81 -24.36 20.88
CA TRP A 804 5.34 -22.98 20.89
C TRP A 804 5.87 -22.20 22.10
N LEU A 805 5.87 -22.78 23.29
CA LEU A 805 6.45 -22.14 24.48
C LEU A 805 7.94 -21.81 24.27
N LYS A 806 8.74 -22.73 23.70
CA LYS A 806 10.15 -22.47 23.39
C LYS A 806 10.33 -21.27 22.45
N ASP A 807 9.50 -21.16 21.42
CA ASP A 807 9.54 -20.02 20.48
C ASP A 807 9.11 -18.70 21.14
N LEU A 808 8.08 -18.73 22.02
CA LEU A 808 7.65 -17.56 22.79
C LEU A 808 8.75 -17.07 23.75
N ASP A 809 9.44 -17.99 24.42
CA ASP A 809 10.56 -17.66 25.31
C ASP A 809 11.74 -17.05 24.55
N ALA A 810 12.03 -17.54 23.33
CA ALA A 810 13.05 -16.96 22.47
C ALA A 810 12.65 -15.55 21.99
N PHE A 811 11.38 -15.35 21.67
CA PHE A 811 10.85 -14.04 21.29
C PHE A 811 10.88 -13.02 22.44
N GLU A 812 10.49 -13.41 23.66
CA GLU A 812 10.55 -12.51 24.82
C GLU A 812 11.98 -12.05 25.12
N LYS A 813 12.99 -12.93 24.96
CA LYS A 813 14.39 -12.54 25.10
C LYS A 813 14.81 -11.47 24.09
N GLU A 814 14.40 -11.60 22.83
CA GLU A 814 14.66 -10.58 21.81
C GLU A 814 13.90 -9.28 22.10
N LEU A 815 12.70 -9.37 22.68
CA LEU A 815 11.94 -8.21 23.12
C LEU A 815 12.63 -7.48 24.29
N ASP A 816 13.19 -8.23 25.25
CA ASP A 816 13.97 -7.65 26.35
C ASP A 816 15.21 -6.90 25.83
N VAL A 817 15.85 -7.40 24.76
CA VAL A 817 16.97 -6.70 24.10
C VAL A 817 16.50 -5.38 23.49
N LEU A 818 15.33 -5.35 22.84
CA LEU A 818 14.76 -4.12 22.30
C LEU A 818 14.45 -3.08 23.40
N ASP A 819 13.86 -3.52 24.51
CA ASP A 819 13.55 -2.65 25.64
C ASP A 819 14.85 -2.06 26.27
N GLN A 820 15.91 -2.86 26.33
CA GLN A 820 17.22 -2.39 26.81
C GLN A 820 17.86 -1.36 25.87
N MET A 821 17.71 -1.54 24.55
CA MET A 821 18.17 -0.57 23.55
C MET A 821 17.44 0.76 23.70
N ASP A 822 16.11 0.73 23.82
CA ASP A 822 15.28 1.93 24.00
C ASP A 822 15.67 2.68 25.29
N LEU A 823 15.84 1.95 26.39
CA LEU A 823 16.25 2.54 27.67
C LEU A 823 17.64 3.18 27.59
N ALA A 824 18.58 2.53 26.89
CA ALA A 824 19.92 3.07 26.70
C ALA A 824 19.91 4.37 25.88
N GLU A 825 19.08 4.43 24.83
CA GLU A 825 18.89 5.64 24.01
C GLU A 825 18.28 6.78 24.84
N GLU A 826 17.26 6.49 25.65
CA GLU A 826 16.62 7.48 26.53
C GLU A 826 17.61 8.03 27.58
N VAL A 827 18.42 7.17 28.20
CA VAL A 827 19.45 7.59 29.17
C VAL A 827 20.53 8.45 28.51
N GLN A 828 21.03 8.07 27.33
CA GLN A 828 22.00 8.89 26.59
C GLN A 828 21.42 10.25 26.25
N ARG A 829 20.14 10.29 25.89
CA ARG A 829 19.45 11.51 25.53
C ARG A 829 19.24 12.44 26.72
N GLU A 830 18.84 11.93 27.87
CA GLU A 830 18.75 12.74 29.09
C GLU A 830 20.09 13.40 29.44
N LYS A 831 21.21 12.69 29.24
CA LYS A 831 22.55 13.24 29.43
C LYS A 831 22.82 14.42 28.48
N ARG A 832 22.51 14.28 27.19
CA ARG A 832 22.63 15.38 26.19
C ARG A 832 21.83 16.62 26.58
N ILE A 833 20.60 16.43 27.07
CA ILE A 833 19.72 17.54 27.52
C ILE A 833 20.32 18.23 28.76
N LYS A 834 20.84 17.47 29.72
CA LYS A 834 21.45 18.00 30.95
C LYS A 834 22.76 18.75 30.64
N GLU A 835 23.54 18.31 29.65
CA GLU A 835 24.77 18.98 29.19
C GLU A 835 24.48 20.27 28.41
N GLY A 836 23.48 20.28 27.53
CA GLY A 836 23.05 21.47 26.80
C GLY A 836 22.59 22.61 27.72
N LYS A 837 22.00 22.30 28.88
CA LYS A 837 21.62 23.29 29.90
C LYS A 837 22.80 23.92 30.63
N LYS A 838 23.97 23.28 30.70
CA LYS A 838 25.18 23.84 31.36
C LYS A 838 25.96 24.82 30.48
N GLY A 839 25.72 24.85 29.16
CA GLY A 839 26.38 25.76 28.22
C GLY A 839 25.80 27.19 28.16
N GLY A 840 24.62 27.42 28.74
CA GLY A 840 23.88 28.70 28.63
C GLY A 840 24.20 29.76 29.70
N SER A 841 25.10 29.50 30.65
CA SER A 841 25.33 30.41 31.78
C SER A 841 26.82 30.65 32.06
N LYS A 842 27.51 31.35 31.17
CA LYS A 842 28.69 32.15 31.53
C LYS A 842 28.65 33.48 30.80
N ALA A 843 28.11 34.49 31.47
CA ALA A 843 28.30 35.88 31.10
C ALA A 843 29.80 36.23 31.20
N ALA A 844 30.39 36.69 30.10
CA ALA A 844 31.75 37.20 30.08
C ALA A 844 31.82 38.56 30.81
N PRO A 845 32.84 38.80 31.67
CA PRO A 845 32.99 40.10 32.32
C PRO A 845 33.60 41.12 31.34
N LYS A 846 33.01 42.32 31.32
CA LYS A 846 33.47 43.49 30.56
C LYS A 846 34.92 43.87 30.92
N LYS A 847 35.80 43.98 29.92
CA LYS A 847 37.03 44.79 29.98
C LYS A 847 37.11 45.74 28.79
N GLN A 848 37.37 47.02 29.09
CA GLN A 848 37.56 48.15 28.18
C GLN A 848 38.94 48.09 27.45
N PRO A 849 39.13 48.89 26.39
CA PRO A 849 40.04 48.57 25.29
C PRO A 849 41.45 49.14 25.47
N LYS A 850 42.47 48.41 25.01
CA LYS A 850 43.77 48.99 24.64
C LYS A 850 44.22 48.48 23.27
N LYS A 851 44.57 49.44 22.42
CA LYS A 851 45.10 49.27 21.06
C LYS A 851 46.55 48.78 21.05
N ALA A 852 46.86 48.13 19.93
CA ALA A 852 48.10 48.15 19.14
C ALA A 852 48.97 46.88 19.18
N ALA A 853 49.16 46.36 17.96
CA ALA A 853 49.96 45.24 17.45
C ALA A 853 51.49 45.45 17.61
N PRO A 854 52.42 44.60 17.10
CA PRO A 854 52.24 43.42 16.24
C PRO A 854 53.11 42.19 16.61
N ILE A 855 52.83 41.03 16.02
CA ILE A 855 53.82 39.94 15.92
C ILE A 855 53.90 39.46 14.46
N LYS A 856 55.12 39.54 13.92
CA LYS A 856 55.57 38.96 12.65
C LYS A 856 56.09 37.53 12.89
N LEU A 857 55.98 36.76 11.81
CA LEU A 857 56.33 35.36 11.56
C LEU A 857 57.67 34.87 12.13
N GLU A 858 57.71 33.56 12.41
CA GLU A 858 58.48 32.50 11.71
C GLU A 858 58.34 31.19 12.53
N SER A 859 58.37 29.96 12.03
CA SER A 859 58.20 29.30 10.72
C SER A 859 58.48 27.81 11.00
N SER A 860 57.71 26.89 10.42
CA SER A 860 58.13 25.56 9.91
C SER A 860 56.86 24.71 9.68
N THR A 861 56.39 24.57 8.43
CA THR A 861 56.74 23.50 7.44
C THR A 861 56.32 22.12 7.97
N GLU A 862 55.49 21.30 7.33
CA GLU A 862 55.18 21.09 5.90
C GLU A 862 53.82 20.34 5.84
N ASP A 863 52.88 20.78 4.98
CA ASP A 863 52.44 20.11 3.73
C ASP A 863 51.87 18.68 3.92
N ASN A 864 50.71 18.27 3.43
CA ASN A 864 50.00 18.68 2.20
C ASN A 864 48.50 18.32 2.28
N ALA A 865 47.65 19.27 1.91
CA ALA A 865 46.22 19.08 1.66
C ALA A 865 45.99 18.71 0.17
N ALA A 866 45.06 17.81 -0.09
CA ALA A 866 44.38 17.71 -1.37
C ALA A 866 42.91 18.08 -1.15
N GLU A 867 42.54 19.25 -1.68
CA GLU A 867 41.19 19.82 -1.72
C GLU A 867 40.43 19.34 -2.99
N PRO A 868 39.16 19.73 -3.22
CA PRO A 868 38.10 18.85 -3.70
C PRO A 868 37.84 18.97 -5.21
N VAL A 869 37.12 18.00 -5.80
CA VAL A 869 36.68 18.03 -7.19
C VAL A 869 35.15 18.00 -7.28
N VAL A 870 34.57 19.13 -7.68
CA VAL A 870 33.21 19.23 -8.23
C VAL A 870 33.28 19.39 -9.75
N ALA A 871 32.41 18.65 -10.42
CA ALA A 871 32.36 18.39 -11.85
C ALA A 871 32.06 19.62 -12.75
N LYS A 872 32.76 19.70 -13.88
CA LYS A 872 32.44 20.58 -15.03
C LYS A 872 31.51 19.88 -16.03
N ARG A 873 30.47 20.60 -16.46
CA ARG A 873 29.73 20.35 -17.71
C ARG A 873 30.58 20.78 -18.90
N GLY A 874 30.78 19.89 -19.87
CA GLY A 874 31.41 20.18 -21.17
C GLY A 874 30.36 20.43 -22.25
N ALA A 875 30.54 21.51 -23.01
CA ALA A 875 29.87 21.77 -24.27
C ALA A 875 30.83 21.45 -25.42
N GLN A 876 30.35 20.72 -26.44
CA GLN A 876 31.10 20.30 -27.62
C GLN A 876 31.35 21.50 -28.57
N GLN A 877 32.58 21.61 -29.09
CA GLN A 877 32.89 22.38 -30.30
C GLN A 877 33.57 21.49 -31.35
N LYS A 878 33.14 21.73 -32.59
CA LYS A 878 33.44 21.08 -33.85
C LYS A 878 34.94 21.13 -34.20
N LYS A 879 35.46 20.02 -34.73
CA LYS A 879 36.71 20.00 -35.53
C LYS A 879 36.37 20.02 -37.01
N ALA A 880 37.09 20.84 -37.77
CA ALA A 880 37.27 20.73 -39.23
C ALA A 880 38.78 20.70 -39.55
N PRO A 881 39.20 20.10 -40.68
CA PRO A 881 40.50 19.44 -40.81
C PRO A 881 41.55 20.31 -41.51
N LYS A 882 42.83 19.99 -41.27
CA LYS A 882 43.95 20.41 -42.14
C LYS A 882 44.56 19.19 -42.85
N LYS A 883 44.85 19.44 -44.11
CA LYS A 883 45.26 18.57 -45.22
C LYS A 883 46.70 18.03 -45.11
N VAL A 884 46.87 16.80 -45.63
CA VAL A 884 47.86 16.32 -46.64
C VAL A 884 49.16 15.60 -46.20
N ARG A 885 49.40 14.48 -46.94
CA ARG A 885 50.64 13.70 -47.22
C ARG A 885 51.08 12.74 -46.10
N ILE A 886 51.32 11.45 -46.33
CA ILE A 886 51.48 10.55 -47.50
C ILE A 886 50.68 9.28 -47.24
#